data_AF-A0A6N7KVW5-F1
#
_entry.id   AF-A0A6N7KVW5-F1
#
_cell.length_a   1.000
_cell.length_b   1.000
_cell.length_c   1.000
_cell.angle_alpha   90.00
_cell.angle_beta   90.00
_cell.angle_gamma   90.00
#
_symmetry.space_group_name_H-M   'P 1'
#
loop_
_entity.id
_entity.type
_entity.pdbx_description
1 polymer ?
#
loop_
_entity_poly.entity_id
_entity_poly.type
_entity_poly.pdbx_seq_one_letter_code
_entity_poly.pdbx_strand_id
1 'polypeptide(L)'
;MTTALARLRELRAQGLLEREYPAVAGLLADEALAADPDELHRAGRLLAGLDPDAVLAACPGMETVTVAITGQSTVAGLVDPLTAELARHGVLLRPLLGDHGAYRYDLTEPGGRFHGVDRDLALCLLDQETVFARLPAVWRPADVERAAAEVLAELAVIAAAEPGTLVLNTVPLTRRYSHQLIDRHARTQLALRWREFNSGLLRFADEHPGVQVIDLDPLVAETGPVHDPRLAVYAGAQYTEPLLAGYAREVAHLVRALRGLARKCLVVDLDQTLWDGVLGDDGPEGVAAAGTLRGEAFGAFQRVVKQLGSQGVLLAVSSKNDPDRVAEVLRDHPDLVLRGEDFVRVRANWEPKDGNLLEIAGSLGIAPGALVFADDSPAERARVRHGAPEIALVPLDDEPALHVTRLLADGWFDCPRLTEEDLDRTRQYRLDGERERLRERAGGEAGFLRELRVGVELAPAGRHEYERFAQLTQRTNQFNVAGLRLTAAQLELRCADPRSLVLAARTSDRFGSNGLVGAVLGRWDGDGLHLENVWLSCRVFSRGIEQACLAAVLAEARSRGAAAVHAWYRPTPKNARTRGFYPSLGFATVEEHPDRVLFRHDLGGELPEIPAHISMTSGETVPSFVRDTSEGSESEEAR
;
A
#
# COMPACT_ATOMS: atom_id res chain seq x y z
N MET A 1 -27.06 -13.35 -18.04
CA MET A 1 -26.15 -13.60 -16.91
C MET A 1 -26.86 -13.15 -15.65
N THR A 2 -26.83 -13.94 -14.59
CA THR A 2 -27.38 -13.57 -13.28
C THR A 2 -26.54 -12.42 -12.72
N THR A 3 -27.14 -11.33 -12.25
CA THR A 3 -26.37 -10.19 -11.71
C THR A 3 -25.58 -10.63 -10.47
N ALA A 4 -24.46 -9.97 -10.17
CA ALA A 4 -23.64 -10.28 -9.00
C ALA A 4 -24.46 -10.29 -7.70
N LEU A 5 -25.35 -9.31 -7.53
CA LEU A 5 -26.27 -9.24 -6.38
C LEU A 5 -27.25 -10.42 -6.32
N ALA A 6 -27.76 -10.88 -7.47
CA ALA A 6 -28.62 -12.06 -7.53
C ALA A 6 -27.87 -13.34 -7.15
N ARG A 7 -26.60 -13.47 -7.56
CA ARG A 7 -25.74 -14.59 -7.14
C ARG A 7 -25.45 -14.56 -5.64
N LEU A 8 -25.18 -13.39 -5.05
CA LEU A 8 -24.98 -13.25 -3.60
C LEU A 8 -26.24 -13.65 -2.81
N ARG A 9 -27.43 -13.26 -3.30
CA ARG A 9 -28.71 -13.66 -2.70
C ARG A 9 -28.94 -15.17 -2.79
N GLU A 10 -28.57 -15.78 -3.91
CA GLU A 10 -28.65 -17.23 -4.09
C GLU A 10 -27.75 -17.97 -3.09
N LEU A 11 -26.48 -17.56 -2.99
CA LEU A 11 -25.52 -18.13 -2.03
C LEU A 11 -26.02 -18.02 -0.59
N ARG A 12 -26.59 -16.86 -0.23
CA ARG A 12 -27.19 -16.64 1.10
C ARG A 12 -28.40 -17.54 1.33
N ALA A 13 -29.28 -17.68 0.35
CA ALA A 13 -30.46 -18.55 0.45
C ALA A 13 -30.08 -20.04 0.59
N GLN A 14 -28.94 -20.44 0.04
CA GLN A 14 -28.39 -21.80 0.14
C GLN A 14 -27.56 -22.03 1.42
N GLY A 15 -27.29 -20.99 2.22
CA GLY A 15 -26.41 -21.08 3.39
C GLY A 15 -24.94 -21.36 3.04
N LEU A 16 -24.50 -20.91 1.85
CA LEU A 16 -23.15 -21.13 1.33
C LEU A 16 -22.28 -19.87 1.35
N LEU A 17 -22.85 -18.71 1.65
CA LEU A 17 -22.18 -17.42 1.48
C LEU A 17 -20.91 -17.29 2.33
N GLU A 18 -20.89 -17.84 3.54
CA GLU A 18 -19.72 -17.84 4.42
C GLU A 18 -18.58 -18.70 3.86
N ARG A 19 -18.90 -19.83 3.21
CA ARG A 19 -17.92 -20.74 2.60
C ARG A 19 -17.41 -20.26 1.25
N GLU A 20 -18.26 -19.55 0.52
CA GLU A 20 -17.97 -19.00 -0.80
C GLU A 20 -17.56 -17.53 -0.73
N TYR A 21 -17.26 -17.00 0.46
CA TYR A 21 -16.82 -15.63 0.66
C TYR A 21 -15.60 -15.23 -0.20
N PRO A 22 -14.60 -16.11 -0.45
CA PRO A 22 -13.49 -15.80 -1.36
C PRO A 22 -13.92 -15.42 -2.79
N ALA A 23 -15.09 -15.90 -3.25
CA ALA A 23 -15.63 -15.57 -4.57
C ALA A 23 -16.34 -14.20 -4.61
N VAL A 24 -16.66 -13.61 -3.45
CA VAL A 24 -17.41 -12.34 -3.35
C VAL A 24 -16.64 -11.19 -4.01
N ALA A 25 -15.31 -11.13 -3.84
CA ALA A 25 -14.49 -10.09 -4.47
C ALA A 25 -14.65 -10.08 -5.99
N GLY A 26 -14.60 -11.27 -6.62
CA GLY A 26 -14.80 -11.41 -8.06
C GLY A 26 -16.21 -11.06 -8.54
N LEU A 27 -17.23 -11.33 -7.71
CA LEU A 27 -18.62 -10.92 -7.99
C LEU A 27 -18.79 -9.41 -7.86
N LEU A 28 -18.17 -8.78 -6.87
CA LEU A 28 -18.27 -7.33 -6.64
C LEU A 28 -17.39 -6.51 -7.59
N ALA A 29 -16.39 -7.12 -8.22
CA ALA A 29 -15.57 -6.53 -9.28
C ALA A 29 -16.22 -6.58 -10.68
N ASP A 30 -17.50 -6.98 -10.77
CA ASP A 30 -18.27 -6.96 -12.01
C ASP A 30 -18.50 -5.51 -12.49
N GLU A 31 -18.21 -5.26 -13.77
CA GLU A 31 -18.32 -3.93 -14.42
C GLU A 31 -19.74 -3.35 -14.30
N ALA A 32 -20.78 -4.19 -14.34
CA ALA A 32 -22.16 -3.74 -14.22
C ALA A 32 -22.53 -3.32 -12.79
N LEU A 33 -21.94 -3.98 -11.77
CA LEU A 33 -22.16 -3.63 -10.37
C LEU A 33 -21.38 -2.37 -9.97
N ALA A 34 -20.16 -2.21 -10.49
CA ALA A 34 -19.34 -1.02 -10.26
C ALA A 34 -19.97 0.27 -10.83
N ALA A 35 -20.85 0.13 -11.84
CA ALA A 35 -21.55 1.24 -12.47
C ALA A 35 -22.83 1.68 -11.72
N ASP A 36 -23.35 0.89 -10.77
CA ASP A 36 -24.55 1.22 -9.98
C ASP A 36 -24.24 1.22 -8.46
N PRO A 37 -24.00 2.41 -7.87
CA PRO A 37 -23.75 2.56 -6.43
C PRO A 37 -24.84 1.96 -5.53
N ASP A 38 -26.10 1.94 -5.98
CA ASP A 38 -27.21 1.38 -5.20
C ASP A 38 -27.13 -0.14 -5.11
N GLU A 39 -26.64 -0.82 -6.15
CA GLU A 39 -26.44 -2.26 -6.11
C GLU A 39 -25.31 -2.65 -5.16
N LEU A 40 -24.21 -1.89 -5.16
CA LEU A 40 -23.09 -2.12 -4.25
C LEU A 40 -23.52 -1.91 -2.79
N HIS A 41 -24.30 -0.88 -2.49
CA HIS A 41 -24.87 -0.66 -1.16
C HIS A 41 -25.76 -1.84 -0.72
N ARG A 42 -26.62 -2.36 -1.60
CA ARG A 42 -27.47 -3.54 -1.32
C ARG A 42 -26.64 -4.80 -1.06
N ALA A 43 -25.52 -4.97 -1.77
CA ALA A 43 -24.58 -6.05 -1.52
C ALA A 43 -23.92 -5.90 -0.14
N GLY A 44 -23.48 -4.68 0.21
CA GLY A 44 -22.95 -4.34 1.53
C GLY A 44 -23.87 -4.74 2.67
N ARG A 45 -25.15 -4.35 2.60
CA ARG A 45 -26.17 -4.73 3.59
C ARG A 45 -26.35 -6.25 3.70
N LEU A 46 -26.25 -6.96 2.58
CA LEU A 46 -26.37 -8.41 2.57
C LEU A 46 -25.15 -9.06 3.27
N LEU A 47 -23.95 -8.53 3.05
CA LEU A 47 -22.69 -9.03 3.60
C LEU A 47 -22.47 -8.62 5.06
N ALA A 48 -22.91 -7.43 5.46
CA ALA A 48 -22.80 -6.94 6.84
C ALA A 48 -23.62 -7.76 7.85
N GLY A 49 -24.58 -8.55 7.37
CA GLY A 49 -25.33 -9.50 8.19
C GLY A 49 -24.64 -10.84 8.44
N LEU A 50 -23.42 -11.05 7.91
CA LEU A 50 -22.62 -12.25 8.17
C LEU A 50 -21.88 -12.13 9.49
N ASP A 51 -21.66 -13.27 10.15
CA ASP A 51 -20.74 -13.36 11.28
C ASP A 51 -19.30 -13.52 10.76
N PRO A 52 -18.39 -12.56 10.98
CA PRO A 52 -17.01 -12.67 10.52
C PRO A 52 -16.28 -13.90 11.06
N ASP A 53 -16.60 -14.35 12.28
CA ASP A 53 -15.96 -15.53 12.86
C ASP A 53 -16.42 -16.83 12.17
N ALA A 54 -17.67 -16.88 11.71
CA ALA A 54 -18.17 -17.99 10.90
C ALA A 54 -17.52 -18.03 9.51
N VAL A 55 -17.29 -16.87 8.88
CA VAL A 55 -16.55 -16.76 7.62
C VAL A 55 -15.11 -17.23 7.79
N LEU A 56 -14.42 -16.79 8.86
CA LEU A 56 -13.05 -17.21 9.14
C LEU A 56 -12.94 -18.71 9.47
N ALA A 57 -13.92 -19.28 10.16
CA ALA A 57 -13.97 -20.71 10.41
C ALA A 57 -14.13 -21.52 9.11
N ALA A 58 -14.90 -21.01 8.15
CA ALA A 58 -15.07 -21.61 6.83
C ALA A 58 -13.89 -21.35 5.89
N CYS A 59 -13.24 -20.19 6.01
CA CYS A 59 -12.17 -19.71 5.14
C CYS A 59 -11.01 -19.11 5.96
N PRO A 60 -10.16 -19.95 6.60
CA PRO A 60 -9.12 -19.48 7.52
C PRO A 60 -8.04 -18.58 6.90
N GLY A 61 -7.93 -18.56 5.56
CA GLY A 61 -6.96 -17.75 4.81
C GLY A 61 -7.46 -16.38 4.38
N MET A 62 -8.67 -15.97 4.79
CA MET A 62 -9.21 -14.66 4.43
C MET A 62 -8.43 -13.52 5.11
N GLU A 63 -8.10 -12.50 4.33
CA GLU A 63 -7.57 -11.25 4.87
C GLU A 63 -8.67 -10.54 5.67
N THR A 64 -8.35 -10.08 6.87
CA THR A 64 -9.29 -9.39 7.74
C THR A 64 -8.80 -8.02 8.14
N VAL A 65 -9.74 -7.15 8.48
CA VAL A 65 -9.44 -5.85 9.08
C VAL A 65 -10.45 -5.56 10.19
N THR A 66 -9.94 -5.27 11.39
CA THR A 66 -10.76 -4.81 12.51
C THR A 66 -10.76 -3.29 12.53
N VAL A 67 -11.95 -2.71 12.36
CA VAL A 67 -12.14 -1.26 12.22
C VAL A 67 -13.07 -0.76 13.32
N ALA A 68 -12.53 0.06 14.21
CA ALA A 68 -13.34 0.85 15.13
C ALA A 68 -13.93 2.06 14.40
N ILE A 69 -15.22 2.29 14.55
CA ILE A 69 -15.94 3.37 13.88
C ILE A 69 -16.68 4.17 14.95
N THR A 70 -16.30 5.43 15.10
CA THR A 70 -16.91 6.36 16.07
C THR A 70 -16.93 7.77 15.49
N GLY A 71 -17.59 8.69 16.16
CA GLY A 71 -17.67 10.08 15.74
C GLY A 71 -18.54 10.92 16.66
N GLN A 72 -18.65 12.21 16.33
CA GLN A 72 -19.58 13.10 17.04
C GLN A 72 -21.05 12.73 16.78
N SER A 73 -21.32 12.16 15.61
CA SER A 73 -22.67 11.82 15.15
C SER A 73 -22.87 10.33 14.94
N THR A 74 -24.07 9.94 14.52
CA THR A 74 -24.39 8.53 14.22
C THR A 74 -23.57 8.04 13.04
N VAL A 75 -22.77 6.99 13.25
CA VAL A 75 -21.84 6.41 12.25
C VAL A 75 -22.27 5.05 11.69
N ALA A 76 -23.39 4.48 12.18
CA ALA A 76 -23.84 3.14 11.78
C ALA A 76 -24.09 3.00 10.26
N GLY A 77 -24.46 4.10 9.58
CA GLY A 77 -24.66 4.13 8.14
C GLY A 77 -23.40 3.85 7.31
N LEU A 78 -22.21 3.87 7.92
CA LEU A 78 -20.94 3.59 7.24
C LEU A 78 -20.64 2.08 7.11
N VAL A 79 -21.24 1.23 7.96
CA VAL A 79 -20.89 -0.20 8.03
C VAL A 79 -21.20 -0.92 6.72
N ASP A 80 -22.41 -0.73 6.18
CA ASP A 80 -22.85 -1.36 4.93
C ASP A 80 -21.92 -1.03 3.75
N PRO A 81 -21.68 0.26 3.40
CA PRO A 81 -20.80 0.59 2.29
C PRO A 81 -19.33 0.18 2.53
N LEU A 82 -18.82 0.30 3.76
CA LEU A 82 -17.46 -0.13 4.08
C LEU A 82 -17.29 -1.65 3.93
N THR A 83 -18.31 -2.43 4.33
CA THR A 83 -18.32 -3.89 4.13
C THR A 83 -18.27 -4.23 2.65
N ALA A 84 -19.04 -3.53 1.81
CA ALA A 84 -19.07 -3.77 0.37
C ALA A 84 -17.70 -3.49 -0.28
N GLU A 85 -17.11 -2.34 0.00
CA GLU A 85 -15.85 -1.92 -0.62
C GLU A 85 -14.66 -2.79 -0.15
N LEU A 86 -14.60 -3.16 1.13
CA LEU A 86 -13.58 -4.10 1.61
C LEU A 86 -13.75 -5.50 1.00
N ALA A 87 -14.99 -6.01 0.94
CA ALA A 87 -15.26 -7.31 0.33
C ALA A 87 -14.91 -7.33 -1.17
N ARG A 88 -15.13 -6.22 -1.89
CA ARG A 88 -14.72 -6.04 -3.29
C ARG A 88 -13.20 -6.15 -3.47
N HIS A 89 -12.43 -5.82 -2.44
CA HIS A 89 -10.98 -5.99 -2.42
C HIS A 89 -10.51 -7.29 -1.75
N GLY A 90 -11.43 -8.21 -1.45
CA GLY A 90 -11.11 -9.50 -0.83
C GLY A 90 -10.72 -9.40 0.65
N VAL A 91 -11.15 -8.34 1.33
CA VAL A 91 -10.89 -8.11 2.76
C VAL A 91 -12.20 -8.23 3.53
N LEU A 92 -12.21 -9.06 4.57
CA LEU A 92 -13.35 -9.23 5.47
C LEU A 92 -13.31 -8.19 6.60
N LEU A 93 -14.37 -7.39 6.71
CA LEU A 93 -14.52 -6.38 7.77
C LEU A 93 -14.94 -7.01 9.11
N ARG A 94 -14.29 -6.60 10.19
CA ARG A 94 -14.75 -6.78 11.59
C ARG A 94 -15.05 -5.39 12.18
N PRO A 95 -16.31 -4.92 12.13
CA PRO A 95 -16.65 -3.58 12.58
C PRO A 95 -16.84 -3.52 14.09
N LEU A 96 -16.28 -2.51 14.75
CA LEU A 96 -16.57 -2.15 16.14
C LEU A 96 -17.26 -0.79 16.15
N LEU A 97 -18.48 -0.71 16.68
CA LEU A 97 -19.25 0.54 16.69
C LEU A 97 -19.17 1.25 18.04
N GLY A 98 -18.77 2.51 17.98
CA GLY A 98 -18.77 3.46 19.09
C GLY A 98 -20.17 3.96 19.45
N ASP A 99 -20.27 4.61 20.60
CA ASP A 99 -21.48 5.29 21.03
C ASP A 99 -21.59 6.69 20.39
N HIS A 100 -22.81 7.15 20.16
CA HIS A 100 -23.09 8.46 19.56
C HIS A 100 -22.49 9.60 20.41
N GLY A 101 -21.63 10.43 19.81
CA GLY A 101 -21.01 11.58 20.48
C GLY A 101 -19.94 11.19 21.51
N ALA A 102 -19.55 9.91 21.58
CA ALA A 102 -18.64 9.39 22.60
C ALA A 102 -17.22 9.13 22.05
N TYR A 103 -16.86 9.61 20.85
CA TYR A 103 -15.60 9.27 20.20
C TYR A 103 -14.36 9.44 21.08
N ARG A 104 -14.29 10.52 21.86
CA ARG A 104 -13.19 10.72 22.83
C ARG A 104 -13.18 9.61 23.88
N TYR A 105 -14.32 9.38 24.53
CA TYR A 105 -14.45 8.36 25.57
C TYR A 105 -14.14 6.96 25.03
N ASP A 106 -14.69 6.62 23.86
CA ASP A 106 -14.52 5.31 23.22
C ASP A 106 -13.06 5.02 22.85
N LEU A 107 -12.30 6.04 22.46
CA LEU A 107 -10.91 5.91 22.00
C LEU A 107 -9.88 6.03 23.12
N THR A 108 -10.10 6.87 24.14
CA THR A 108 -9.06 7.18 25.15
C THR A 108 -9.29 6.57 26.52
N GLU A 109 -10.53 6.26 26.91
CA GLU A 109 -10.82 5.90 28.29
C GLU A 109 -10.81 4.37 28.51
N PRO A 110 -10.35 3.87 29.68
CA PRO A 110 -10.35 2.44 29.99
C PRO A 110 -11.73 1.77 29.99
N GLY A 111 -12.79 2.55 30.20
CA GLY A 111 -14.18 2.10 30.11
C GLY A 111 -14.82 2.32 28.73
N GLY A 112 -14.07 2.82 27.76
CA GLY A 112 -14.52 3.06 26.39
C GLY A 112 -14.72 1.74 25.63
N ARG A 113 -15.60 1.76 24.62
CA ARG A 113 -16.00 0.56 23.87
C ARG A 113 -14.85 -0.18 23.20
N PHE A 114 -13.77 0.52 22.87
CA PHE A 114 -12.67 -0.07 22.14
C PHE A 114 -11.48 -0.43 23.04
N HIS A 115 -11.52 -0.12 24.34
CA HIS A 115 -10.41 -0.41 25.24
C HIS A 115 -10.10 -1.91 25.30
N GLY A 116 -8.82 -2.26 25.19
CA GLY A 116 -8.36 -3.66 25.22
C GLY A 116 -8.74 -4.50 24.00
N VAL A 117 -9.30 -3.89 22.95
CA VAL A 117 -9.60 -4.56 21.69
C VAL A 117 -8.50 -4.24 20.67
N ASP A 118 -7.82 -5.27 20.18
CA ASP A 118 -6.88 -5.17 19.07
C ASP A 118 -7.63 -4.74 17.81
N ARG A 119 -7.26 -3.57 17.28
CA ARG A 119 -7.85 -2.99 16.08
C ARG A 119 -6.76 -2.53 15.12
N ASP A 120 -7.04 -2.63 13.83
CA ASP A 120 -6.11 -2.17 12.80
C ASP A 120 -6.29 -0.67 12.52
N LEU A 121 -7.55 -0.22 12.47
CA LEU A 121 -7.91 1.17 12.18
C LEU A 121 -8.96 1.68 13.18
N ALA A 122 -8.90 2.97 13.47
CA ALA A 122 -9.94 3.73 14.13
C ALA A 122 -10.42 4.85 13.21
N LEU A 123 -11.64 4.76 12.69
CA LEU A 123 -12.30 5.83 11.95
C LEU A 123 -13.01 6.73 12.95
N CYS A 124 -12.52 7.96 13.10
CA CYS A 124 -13.16 8.99 13.89
C CYS A 124 -13.78 10.03 12.96
N LEU A 125 -15.06 9.82 12.64
CA LEU A 125 -15.80 10.65 11.71
C LEU A 125 -16.18 11.98 12.37
N LEU A 126 -15.52 13.05 11.94
CA LEU A 126 -15.76 14.42 12.38
C LEU A 126 -16.86 15.05 11.54
N ASP A 127 -17.65 15.93 12.13
CA ASP A 127 -18.70 16.69 11.46
C ASP A 127 -18.77 18.13 11.99
N GLN A 128 -19.73 18.93 11.52
CA GLN A 128 -19.87 20.32 11.96
C GLN A 128 -20.20 20.43 13.44
N GLU A 129 -20.97 19.52 14.00
CA GLU A 129 -21.35 19.54 15.42
C GLU A 129 -20.13 19.30 16.32
N THR A 130 -19.04 18.70 15.79
CA THR A 130 -17.76 18.54 16.51
C THR A 130 -17.22 19.89 17.02
N VAL A 131 -17.43 20.95 16.24
CA VAL A 131 -17.07 22.33 16.59
C VAL A 131 -18.30 23.10 17.10
N PHE A 132 -19.42 23.05 16.37
CA PHE A 132 -20.59 23.90 16.63
C PHE A 132 -21.33 23.55 17.93
N ALA A 133 -21.25 22.30 18.42
CA ALA A 133 -21.84 21.93 19.72
C ALA A 133 -21.09 22.56 20.91
N ARG A 134 -19.86 23.05 20.71
CA ARG A 134 -19.05 23.72 21.74
C ARG A 134 -19.32 25.23 21.83
N LEU A 135 -20.10 25.78 20.89
CA LEU A 135 -20.34 27.21 20.82
C LEU A 135 -21.45 27.66 21.79
N PRO A 136 -21.38 28.91 22.27
CA PRO A 136 -22.50 29.52 22.97
C PRO A 136 -23.71 29.72 22.04
N ALA A 137 -24.91 29.89 22.64
CA ALA A 137 -26.15 30.14 21.89
C ALA A 137 -26.07 31.36 20.95
N VAL A 138 -25.26 32.36 21.31
CA VAL A 138 -24.93 33.51 20.45
C VAL A 138 -23.42 33.49 20.23
N TRP A 139 -23.00 33.22 19.00
CA TRP A 139 -21.61 33.00 18.65
C TRP A 139 -21.10 33.99 17.60
N ARG A 140 -19.78 34.15 17.53
CA ARG A 140 -19.04 34.95 16.54
C ARG A 140 -17.99 34.08 15.86
N PRO A 141 -17.44 34.49 14.70
CA PRO A 141 -16.36 33.74 14.04
C PRO A 141 -15.18 33.41 14.97
N ALA A 142 -14.80 34.31 15.88
CA ALA A 142 -13.72 34.05 16.84
C ALA A 142 -14.03 32.91 17.84
N ASP A 143 -15.30 32.66 18.14
CA ASP A 143 -15.69 31.52 18.98
C ASP A 143 -15.47 30.19 18.24
N VAL A 144 -15.71 30.18 16.91
CA VAL A 144 -15.45 29.02 16.05
C VAL A 144 -13.97 28.69 15.98
N GLU A 145 -13.11 29.71 15.85
CA GLU A 145 -11.65 29.54 15.87
C GLU A 145 -11.16 28.90 17.17
N ARG A 146 -11.64 29.40 18.32
CA ARG A 146 -11.32 28.83 19.62
C ARG A 146 -11.80 27.38 19.75
N ALA A 147 -13.06 27.10 19.41
CA ALA A 147 -13.60 25.74 19.47
C ALA A 147 -12.86 24.77 18.52
N ALA A 148 -12.49 25.24 17.32
CA ALA A 148 -11.68 24.47 16.38
C ALA A 148 -10.29 24.14 16.94
N ALA A 149 -9.63 25.09 17.60
CA ALA A 149 -8.35 24.86 18.27
C ALA A 149 -8.48 23.84 19.41
N GLU A 150 -9.56 23.89 20.20
CA GLU A 150 -9.86 22.91 21.24
C GLU A 150 -10.07 21.50 20.66
N VAL A 151 -10.77 21.39 19.53
CA VAL A 151 -10.95 20.12 18.81
C VAL A 151 -9.59 19.55 18.35
N LEU A 152 -8.74 20.36 17.72
CA LEU A 152 -7.41 19.91 17.27
C LEU A 152 -6.53 19.45 18.45
N ALA A 153 -6.57 20.16 19.58
CA ALA A 153 -5.85 19.74 20.79
C ALA A 153 -6.39 18.42 21.36
N GLU A 154 -7.69 18.19 21.31
CA GLU A 154 -8.30 16.94 21.72
C GLU A 154 -7.92 15.78 20.80
N LEU A 155 -7.90 16.01 19.48
CA LEU A 155 -7.46 15.02 18.50
C LEU A 155 -5.99 14.64 18.69
N ALA A 156 -5.12 15.56 19.14
CA ALA A 156 -3.74 15.26 19.51
C ALA A 156 -3.65 14.22 20.65
N VAL A 157 -4.52 14.34 21.66
CA VAL A 157 -4.59 13.37 22.76
C VAL A 157 -5.08 12.01 22.26
N ILE A 158 -6.10 11.99 21.39
CA ILE A 158 -6.63 10.75 20.79
C ILE A 158 -5.55 10.07 19.93
N ALA A 159 -4.87 10.82 19.07
CA ALA A 159 -3.81 10.30 18.21
C ALA A 159 -2.65 9.71 19.00
N ALA A 160 -2.28 10.32 20.14
CA ALA A 160 -1.24 9.79 21.01
C ALA A 160 -1.64 8.50 21.75
N ALA A 161 -2.94 8.26 21.93
CA ALA A 161 -3.47 7.09 22.62
C ALA A 161 -3.85 5.93 21.68
N GLU A 162 -4.06 6.21 20.39
CA GLU A 162 -4.51 5.21 19.41
C GLU A 162 -3.36 4.26 19.02
N PRO A 163 -3.49 2.94 19.28
CA PRO A 163 -2.42 1.98 18.96
C PRO A 163 -2.36 1.62 17.47
N GLY A 164 -3.46 1.82 16.73
CA GLY A 164 -3.58 1.52 15.30
C GLY A 164 -3.42 2.75 14.42
N THR A 165 -3.97 2.69 13.20
CA THR A 165 -4.06 3.88 12.32
C THR A 165 -5.33 4.66 12.66
N LEU A 166 -5.18 5.93 13.05
CA LEU A 166 -6.31 6.84 13.24
C LEU A 166 -6.67 7.49 11.90
N VAL A 167 -7.91 7.36 11.47
CA VAL A 167 -8.42 8.00 10.26
C VAL A 167 -9.40 9.10 10.64
N LEU A 168 -9.08 10.33 10.24
CA LEU A 168 -9.89 11.52 10.39
C LEU A 168 -10.42 11.98 9.02
N ASN A 169 -11.27 13.00 9.02
CA ASN A 169 -11.75 13.63 7.80
C ASN A 169 -11.82 15.15 7.94
N THR A 170 -11.69 15.87 6.82
CA THR A 170 -12.04 17.29 6.78
C THR A 170 -13.55 17.46 6.94
N VAL A 171 -13.97 18.62 7.42
CA VAL A 171 -15.37 18.92 7.71
C VAL A 171 -15.88 20.01 6.76
N PRO A 172 -16.77 19.70 5.80
CA PRO A 172 -17.37 20.73 4.95
C PRO A 172 -18.13 21.77 5.78
N LEU A 173 -18.20 23.04 5.36
CA LEU A 173 -19.04 24.06 6.02
C LEU A 173 -20.38 24.20 5.30
N THR A 174 -21.51 24.05 6.00
CA THR A 174 -22.83 24.18 5.37
C THR A 174 -23.42 25.58 5.48
N ARG A 175 -24.43 25.81 4.64
CA ARG A 175 -25.25 27.02 4.65
C ARG A 175 -25.93 27.26 6.01
N ARG A 176 -26.24 26.19 6.76
CA ARG A 176 -26.94 26.23 8.06
C ARG A 176 -26.26 27.15 9.06
N TYR A 177 -24.93 27.19 9.09
CA TYR A 177 -24.17 28.04 10.01
C TYR A 177 -23.73 29.35 9.39
N SER A 178 -23.20 29.32 8.17
CA SER A 178 -22.72 30.54 7.49
C SER A 178 -23.82 31.60 7.33
N HIS A 179 -25.07 31.22 7.15
CA HIS A 179 -26.17 32.16 6.94
C HIS A 179 -26.85 32.63 8.23
N GLN A 180 -26.38 32.21 9.41
CA GLN A 180 -26.77 32.83 10.68
C GLN A 180 -26.09 34.19 10.87
N LEU A 181 -24.94 34.40 10.22
CA LEU A 181 -24.27 35.69 10.16
C LEU A 181 -24.89 36.51 9.03
N ILE A 182 -25.39 37.71 9.32
CA ILE A 182 -26.09 38.55 8.33
C ILE A 182 -25.13 39.36 7.46
N ASP A 183 -24.00 39.80 8.03
CA ASP A 183 -23.04 40.64 7.33
C ASP A 183 -21.99 39.80 6.58
N ARG A 184 -21.58 40.27 5.40
CA ARG A 184 -20.64 39.55 4.53
C ARG A 184 -19.24 39.46 5.12
N HIS A 185 -18.84 40.43 5.95
CA HIS A 185 -17.53 40.44 6.57
C HIS A 185 -17.41 39.28 7.56
N ALA A 186 -18.36 39.13 8.49
CA ALA A 186 -18.40 38.01 9.43
C ALA A 186 -18.50 36.65 8.72
N ARG A 187 -19.27 36.55 7.62
CA ARG A 187 -19.30 35.32 6.78
C ARG A 187 -17.93 34.97 6.20
N THR A 188 -17.22 35.97 5.69
CA THR A 188 -15.86 35.80 5.15
C THR A 188 -14.90 35.36 6.25
N GLN A 189 -15.00 36.00 7.41
CA GLN A 189 -14.22 35.71 8.62
C GLN A 189 -14.48 34.30 9.16
N LEU A 190 -15.71 33.79 9.08
CA LEU A 190 -16.03 32.39 9.38
C LEU A 190 -15.41 31.44 8.35
N ALA A 191 -15.55 31.75 7.06
CA ALA A 191 -15.04 30.90 5.98
C ALA A 191 -13.51 30.77 6.00
N LEU A 192 -12.79 31.83 6.36
CA LEU A 192 -11.33 31.80 6.56
C LEU A 192 -10.96 30.82 7.69
N ARG A 193 -11.51 31.05 8.89
CA ARG A 193 -11.25 30.20 10.07
C ARG A 193 -11.61 28.75 9.87
N TRP A 194 -12.71 28.48 9.16
CA TRP A 194 -13.13 27.12 8.88
C TRP A 194 -12.16 26.40 7.93
N ARG A 195 -11.65 27.10 6.92
CA ARG A 195 -10.59 26.57 6.04
C ARG A 195 -9.28 26.38 6.78
N GLU A 196 -8.94 27.27 7.72
CA GLU A 196 -7.77 27.10 8.59
C GLU A 196 -7.90 25.86 9.47
N PHE A 197 -9.10 25.59 10.02
CA PHE A 197 -9.40 24.37 10.75
C PHE A 197 -9.22 23.12 9.90
N ASN A 198 -9.81 23.06 8.70
CA ASN A 198 -9.63 21.92 7.78
C ASN A 198 -8.18 21.76 7.31
N SER A 199 -7.48 22.87 7.07
CA SER A 199 -6.04 22.85 6.77
C SER A 199 -5.22 22.36 7.95
N GLY A 200 -5.69 22.62 9.19
CA GLY A 200 -5.13 22.08 10.42
C GLY A 200 -5.30 20.57 10.50
N LEU A 201 -6.50 20.05 10.20
CA LEU A 201 -6.75 18.60 10.12
C LEU A 201 -5.85 17.92 9.09
N LEU A 202 -5.67 18.51 7.91
CA LEU A 202 -4.78 17.94 6.88
C LEU A 202 -3.32 17.92 7.34
N ARG A 203 -2.81 19.02 7.91
CA ARG A 203 -1.45 19.08 8.47
C ARG A 203 -1.24 18.14 9.64
N PHE A 204 -2.30 17.81 10.37
CA PHE A 204 -2.24 16.93 11.53
C PHE A 204 -1.69 15.54 11.17
N ALA A 205 -1.94 15.03 9.96
CA ALA A 205 -1.37 13.78 9.46
C ALA A 205 0.15 13.83 9.23
N ASP A 206 0.71 15.02 8.94
CA ASP A 206 2.16 15.18 8.81
C ASP A 206 2.86 15.20 10.18
N GLU A 207 2.17 15.74 11.20
CA GLU A 207 2.70 15.90 12.55
C GLU A 207 2.64 14.60 13.39
N HIS A 208 1.70 13.69 13.07
CA HIS A 208 1.44 12.48 13.85
C HIS A 208 1.58 11.21 12.98
N PRO A 209 2.75 10.53 13.02
CA PRO A 209 2.95 9.26 12.34
C PRO A 209 1.95 8.22 12.84
N GLY A 210 0.99 7.80 11.99
CA GLY A 210 -0.12 6.92 12.37
C GLY A 210 -1.50 7.54 12.16
N VAL A 211 -1.58 8.84 11.83
CA VAL A 211 -2.83 9.50 11.47
C VAL A 211 -2.93 9.64 9.95
N GLN A 212 -4.13 9.42 9.41
CA GLN A 212 -4.50 9.67 8.02
C GLN A 212 -5.73 10.57 8.00
N VAL A 213 -5.81 11.53 7.08
CA VAL A 213 -6.96 12.42 6.95
C VAL A 213 -7.51 12.32 5.54
N ILE A 214 -8.79 11.95 5.43
CA ILE A 214 -9.52 11.93 4.16
C ILE A 214 -10.14 13.31 3.92
N ASP A 215 -9.80 13.93 2.80
CA ASP A 215 -10.43 15.20 2.42
C ASP A 215 -11.81 14.95 1.81
N LEU A 216 -12.86 15.48 2.46
CA LEU A 216 -14.24 15.35 1.98
C LEU A 216 -14.58 16.32 0.86
N ASP A 217 -13.82 17.38 0.61
CA ASP A 217 -14.18 18.38 -0.42
C ASP A 217 -14.30 17.75 -1.83
N PRO A 218 -13.37 16.89 -2.30
CA PRO A 218 -13.53 16.16 -3.56
C PRO A 218 -14.77 15.25 -3.57
N LEU A 219 -15.00 14.51 -2.48
CA LEU A 219 -16.14 13.60 -2.38
C LEU A 219 -17.48 14.35 -2.41
N VAL A 220 -17.55 15.52 -1.77
CA VAL A 220 -18.75 16.38 -1.78
C VAL A 220 -19.03 16.93 -3.17
N ALA A 221 -17.97 17.28 -3.92
CA ALA A 221 -18.11 17.74 -5.30
C ALA A 221 -18.69 16.65 -6.22
N GLU A 222 -18.42 15.37 -5.93
CA GLU A 222 -18.88 14.23 -6.73
C GLU A 222 -20.25 13.68 -6.27
N THR A 223 -20.44 13.51 -4.96
CA THR A 223 -21.60 12.82 -4.36
C THR A 223 -22.79 13.74 -4.06
N GLY A 224 -22.58 15.06 -4.07
CA GLY A 224 -23.64 16.05 -3.88
C GLY A 224 -23.79 16.54 -2.43
N PRO A 225 -25.03 16.75 -1.93
CA PRO A 225 -25.24 17.40 -0.63
C PRO A 225 -24.62 16.64 0.54
N VAL A 226 -23.93 17.38 1.42
CA VAL A 226 -23.26 16.84 2.61
C VAL A 226 -24.23 16.15 3.57
N HIS A 227 -25.42 16.72 3.78
CA HIS A 227 -26.39 16.22 4.77
C HIS A 227 -27.84 16.36 4.29
N ASP A 228 -28.72 15.50 4.78
CA ASP A 228 -30.16 15.71 4.78
C ASP A 228 -30.55 16.44 6.09
N PRO A 229 -31.13 17.65 6.05
CA PRO A 229 -31.48 18.40 7.26
C PRO A 229 -32.43 17.68 8.23
N ARG A 230 -33.34 16.83 7.72
CA ARG A 230 -34.30 16.08 8.53
C ARG A 230 -33.58 14.96 9.27
N LEU A 231 -32.73 14.20 8.59
CA LEU A 231 -31.97 13.11 9.21
C LEU A 231 -30.92 13.67 10.19
N ALA A 232 -30.26 14.77 9.86
CA ALA A 232 -29.33 15.46 10.76
C ALA A 232 -30.01 15.86 12.08
N VAL A 233 -31.23 16.41 12.03
CA VAL A 233 -31.96 16.87 13.22
C VAL A 233 -32.62 15.73 13.99
N TYR A 234 -33.25 14.76 13.31
CA TYR A 234 -34.07 13.74 13.98
C TYR A 234 -33.33 12.44 14.29
N ALA A 235 -32.27 12.12 13.55
CA ALA A 235 -31.52 10.86 13.68
C ALA A 235 -30.04 11.07 14.03
N GLY A 236 -29.58 12.33 14.14
CA GLY A 236 -28.18 12.65 14.36
C GLY A 236 -27.28 12.13 13.24
N ALA A 237 -27.80 11.92 12.03
CA ALA A 237 -27.05 11.46 10.88
C ALA A 237 -26.62 12.67 10.04
N GLN A 238 -25.40 13.16 10.27
CA GLN A 238 -24.90 14.40 9.66
C GLN A 238 -24.37 14.22 8.23
N TYR A 239 -24.20 12.99 7.77
CA TYR A 239 -23.72 12.70 6.42
C TYR A 239 -24.76 11.91 5.62
N THR A 240 -24.91 12.24 4.34
CA THR A 240 -25.77 11.50 3.43
C THR A 240 -25.18 10.14 3.08
N GLU A 241 -26.04 9.19 2.69
CA GLU A 241 -25.61 7.85 2.27
C GLU A 241 -24.59 7.88 1.11
N PRO A 242 -24.75 8.70 0.04
CA PRO A 242 -23.76 8.78 -1.03
C PRO A 242 -22.39 9.26 -0.56
N LEU A 243 -22.34 10.25 0.35
CA LEU A 243 -21.07 10.74 0.89
C LEU A 243 -20.40 9.70 1.79
N LEU A 244 -21.16 8.98 2.61
CA LEU A 244 -20.64 7.86 3.40
C LEU A 244 -20.14 6.71 2.51
N ALA A 245 -20.78 6.45 1.37
CA ALA A 245 -20.30 5.47 0.40
C ALA A 245 -18.98 5.90 -0.25
N GLY A 246 -18.85 7.16 -0.65
CA GLY A 246 -17.58 7.72 -1.13
C GLY A 246 -16.48 7.64 -0.07
N TYR A 247 -16.79 8.01 1.18
CA TYR A 247 -15.84 7.89 2.30
C TYR A 247 -15.42 6.44 2.56
N ALA A 248 -16.37 5.50 2.54
CA ALA A 248 -16.09 4.07 2.69
C ALA A 248 -15.13 3.54 1.62
N ARG A 249 -15.28 4.01 0.38
CA ARG A 249 -14.38 3.68 -0.73
C ARG A 249 -12.96 4.17 -0.47
N GLU A 250 -12.79 5.43 -0.07
CA GLU A 250 -11.47 5.98 0.29
C GLU A 250 -10.81 5.21 1.44
N VAL A 251 -11.59 4.84 2.47
CA VAL A 251 -11.09 4.01 3.58
C VAL A 251 -10.67 2.62 3.08
N ALA A 252 -11.44 1.99 2.20
CA ALA A 252 -11.09 0.69 1.65
C ALA A 252 -9.81 0.74 0.79
N HIS A 253 -9.61 1.82 0.02
CA HIS A 253 -8.36 2.07 -0.71
C HIS A 253 -7.17 2.24 0.23
N LEU A 254 -7.35 3.00 1.32
CA LEU A 254 -6.35 3.15 2.37
C LEU A 254 -5.99 1.81 3.01
N VAL A 255 -6.98 1.00 3.40
CA VAL A 255 -6.76 -0.35 3.95
C VAL A 255 -5.98 -1.22 2.96
N ARG A 256 -6.37 -1.22 1.68
CA ARG A 256 -5.66 -1.94 0.62
C ARG A 256 -4.19 -1.51 0.54
N ALA A 257 -3.92 -0.20 0.62
CA ALA A 257 -2.57 0.32 0.58
C ALA A 257 -1.74 -0.07 1.83
N LEU A 258 -2.32 0.05 3.04
CA LEU A 258 -1.68 -0.34 4.30
C LEU A 258 -1.40 -1.85 4.40
N ARG A 259 -2.24 -2.68 3.79
CA ARG A 259 -2.04 -4.14 3.70
C ARG A 259 -1.08 -4.57 2.59
N GLY A 260 -0.49 -3.63 1.85
CA GLY A 260 0.44 -3.93 0.76
C GLY A 260 -0.22 -4.59 -0.46
N LEU A 261 -1.53 -4.37 -0.62
CA LEU A 261 -2.35 -4.86 -1.73
C LEU A 261 -2.49 -3.82 -2.86
N ALA A 262 -1.82 -2.67 -2.75
CA ALA A 262 -1.74 -1.67 -3.82
C ALA A 262 -1.10 -2.25 -5.09
N ARG A 263 -1.60 -1.82 -6.24
CA ARG A 263 -1.09 -2.23 -7.56
C ARG A 263 0.16 -1.43 -7.90
N LYS A 264 0.98 -1.94 -8.82
CA LYS A 264 2.32 -1.41 -9.10
C LYS A 264 2.52 -1.04 -10.56
N CYS A 265 1.75 -1.64 -11.47
CA CYS A 265 1.91 -1.45 -12.89
C CYS A 265 0.56 -1.25 -13.56
N LEU A 266 0.47 -0.18 -14.35
CA LEU A 266 -0.61 0.08 -15.27
C LEU A 266 -0.20 -0.47 -16.65
N VAL A 267 -0.96 -1.42 -17.15
CA VAL A 267 -0.87 -1.90 -18.52
C VAL A 267 -2.02 -1.31 -19.31
N VAL A 268 -1.72 -0.68 -20.45
CA VAL A 268 -2.72 -0.06 -21.31
C VAL A 268 -2.75 -0.76 -22.68
N ASP A 269 -3.93 -0.82 -23.30
CA ASP A 269 -4.02 -0.97 -24.75
C ASP A 269 -3.60 0.33 -25.46
N LEU A 270 -3.57 0.33 -26.79
CA LEU A 270 -3.21 1.47 -27.63
C LEU A 270 -4.43 2.02 -28.39
N ASP A 271 -4.94 1.26 -29.35
CA ASP A 271 -6.07 1.69 -30.18
C ASP A 271 -7.32 1.90 -29.34
N GLN A 272 -8.06 2.99 -29.60
CA GLN A 272 -9.23 3.41 -28.81
C GLN A 272 -8.99 3.54 -27.30
N THR A 273 -7.72 3.58 -26.86
CA THR A 273 -7.33 3.68 -25.45
C THR A 273 -6.35 4.83 -25.21
N LEU A 274 -5.21 4.86 -25.91
CA LEU A 274 -4.27 5.99 -25.86
C LEU A 274 -4.51 6.99 -26.98
N TRP A 275 -5.14 6.60 -28.07
CA TRP A 275 -5.48 7.47 -29.18
C TRP A 275 -6.80 7.06 -29.82
N ASP A 276 -7.41 8.00 -30.52
CA ASP A 276 -8.54 7.75 -31.40
C ASP A 276 -8.05 7.10 -32.69
N GLY A 277 -8.74 6.07 -33.15
CA GLY A 277 -8.41 5.31 -34.37
C GLY A 277 -7.76 3.96 -34.11
N VAL A 278 -7.56 3.21 -35.20
CA VAL A 278 -6.92 1.89 -35.22
C VAL A 278 -5.67 1.98 -36.08
N LEU A 279 -4.48 1.86 -35.48
CA LEU A 279 -3.21 2.06 -36.17
C LEU A 279 -3.02 1.14 -37.39
N GLY A 280 -3.52 -0.10 -37.30
CA GLY A 280 -3.47 -1.06 -38.40
C GLY A 280 -4.22 -0.59 -39.65
N ASP A 281 -5.38 0.06 -39.46
CA ASP A 281 -6.33 0.44 -40.51
C ASP A 281 -6.12 1.88 -40.98
N ASP A 282 -5.95 2.81 -40.03
CA ASP A 282 -5.89 4.25 -40.28
C ASP A 282 -4.45 4.75 -40.53
N GLY A 283 -3.45 3.95 -40.11
CA GLY A 283 -2.04 4.33 -40.19
C GLY A 283 -1.63 5.41 -39.17
N PRO A 284 -0.32 5.74 -39.09
CA PRO A 284 0.19 6.71 -38.12
C PRO A 284 -0.41 8.11 -38.23
N GLU A 285 -0.84 8.53 -39.42
CA GLU A 285 -1.41 9.87 -39.68
C GLU A 285 -2.90 9.95 -39.31
N GLY A 286 -3.56 8.78 -39.19
CA GLY A 286 -4.98 8.67 -38.91
C GLY A 286 -5.31 8.50 -37.43
N VAL A 287 -4.32 8.25 -36.58
CA VAL A 287 -4.51 8.20 -35.13
C VAL A 287 -4.42 9.61 -34.53
N ALA A 288 -5.28 9.92 -33.56
CA ALA A 288 -5.34 11.26 -32.97
C ALA A 288 -5.36 11.22 -31.43
N ALA A 289 -4.50 12.03 -30.81
CA ALA A 289 -4.51 12.28 -29.36
C ALA A 289 -4.56 13.77 -29.02
N ALA A 290 -4.71 14.62 -30.04
CA ALA A 290 -4.90 16.05 -29.92
C ALA A 290 -5.61 16.58 -31.18
N GLY A 291 -5.95 17.87 -31.22
CA GLY A 291 -6.37 18.56 -32.44
C GLY A 291 -7.81 18.31 -32.89
N THR A 292 -8.49 17.29 -32.35
CA THR A 292 -9.93 17.05 -32.51
C THR A 292 -10.62 16.98 -31.16
N LEU A 293 -11.93 17.26 -31.11
CA LEU A 293 -12.70 17.22 -29.85
C LEU A 293 -12.60 15.86 -29.15
N ARG A 294 -12.60 14.76 -29.93
CA ARG A 294 -12.46 13.40 -29.41
C ARG A 294 -11.00 13.08 -29.06
N GLY A 295 -10.05 13.46 -29.90
CA GLY A 295 -8.61 13.32 -29.67
C GLY A 295 -8.13 13.98 -28.37
N GLU A 296 -8.67 15.16 -28.02
CA GLU A 296 -8.34 15.85 -26.76
C GLU A 296 -8.63 15.01 -25.50
N ALA A 297 -9.65 14.14 -25.54
CA ALA A 297 -9.96 13.24 -24.44
C ALA A 297 -8.85 12.19 -24.23
N PHE A 298 -8.34 11.61 -25.33
CA PHE A 298 -7.20 10.70 -25.30
C PHE A 298 -5.92 11.40 -24.84
N GLY A 299 -5.66 12.62 -25.31
CA GLY A 299 -4.53 13.43 -24.83
C GLY A 299 -4.62 13.74 -23.32
N ALA A 300 -5.83 14.00 -22.80
CA ALA A 300 -6.07 14.17 -21.37
C ALA A 300 -5.79 12.87 -20.59
N PHE A 301 -6.24 11.73 -21.12
CA PHE A 301 -5.94 10.42 -20.56
C PHE A 301 -4.43 10.14 -20.51
N GLN A 302 -3.70 10.37 -21.60
CA GLN A 302 -2.24 10.21 -21.63
C GLN A 302 -1.52 11.08 -20.60
N ARG A 303 -1.95 12.33 -20.39
CA ARG A 303 -1.37 13.21 -19.35
C ARG A 303 -1.54 12.61 -17.95
N VAL A 304 -2.70 12.03 -17.66
CA VAL A 304 -2.96 11.36 -16.38
C VAL A 304 -2.12 10.09 -16.23
N VAL A 305 -2.05 9.26 -17.27
CA VAL A 305 -1.18 8.06 -17.28
C VAL A 305 0.29 8.45 -17.05
N LYS A 306 0.77 9.51 -17.72
CA LYS A 306 2.13 10.03 -17.52
C LYS A 306 2.34 10.58 -16.11
N GLN A 307 1.34 11.24 -15.53
CA GLN A 307 1.37 11.72 -14.15
C GLN A 307 1.41 10.57 -13.13
N LEU A 308 0.75 9.45 -13.39
CA LEU A 308 0.90 8.25 -12.55
C LEU A 308 2.32 7.66 -12.70
N GLY A 309 2.83 7.60 -13.94
CA GLY A 309 4.17 7.12 -14.23
C GLY A 309 5.29 7.92 -13.55
N SER A 310 5.15 9.25 -13.48
CA SER A 310 6.12 10.13 -12.81
C SER A 310 6.19 9.93 -11.30
N GLN A 311 5.19 9.27 -10.72
CA GLN A 311 5.10 8.93 -9.30
C GLN A 311 5.59 7.50 -8.98
N GLY A 312 6.12 6.78 -9.96
CA GLY A 312 6.67 5.44 -9.77
C GLY A 312 5.75 4.28 -10.15
N VAL A 313 4.57 4.56 -10.72
CA VAL A 313 3.74 3.53 -11.34
C VAL A 313 4.44 3.03 -12.60
N LEU A 314 4.64 1.72 -12.70
CA LEU A 314 5.24 1.14 -13.90
C LEU A 314 4.23 1.18 -15.04
N LEU A 315 4.60 1.75 -16.18
CA LEU A 315 3.75 1.78 -17.36
C LEU A 315 4.16 0.68 -18.33
N ALA A 316 3.21 -0.10 -18.82
CA ALA A 316 3.45 -1.08 -19.88
C ALA A 316 2.32 -1.06 -20.92
N VAL A 317 2.58 -1.66 -22.07
CA VAL A 317 1.61 -1.80 -23.16
C VAL A 317 1.34 -3.27 -23.45
N SER A 318 0.08 -3.62 -23.63
CA SER A 318 -0.37 -4.91 -24.19
C SER A 318 -1.43 -4.64 -25.25
N SER A 319 -1.02 -4.71 -26.52
CA SER A 319 -1.86 -4.32 -27.66
C SER A 319 -1.73 -5.27 -28.84
N LYS A 320 -2.82 -5.40 -29.61
CA LYS A 320 -2.86 -6.21 -30.84
C LYS A 320 -2.45 -5.38 -32.04
N ASN A 321 -1.14 -5.22 -32.20
CA ASN A 321 -0.57 -4.33 -33.21
C ASN A 321 0.77 -4.83 -33.76
N ASP A 322 1.19 -4.24 -34.88
CA ASP A 322 2.53 -4.42 -35.43
C ASP A 322 3.57 -3.68 -34.57
N PRO A 323 4.62 -4.37 -34.07
CA PRO A 323 5.57 -3.79 -33.12
C PRO A 323 6.41 -2.66 -33.71
N ASP A 324 6.75 -2.71 -35.00
CA ASP A 324 7.58 -1.70 -35.65
C ASP A 324 6.78 -0.41 -35.84
N ARG A 325 5.52 -0.52 -36.26
CA ARG A 325 4.62 0.64 -36.37
C ARG A 325 4.34 1.30 -35.02
N VAL A 326 4.11 0.51 -33.97
CA VAL A 326 3.92 1.05 -32.61
C VAL A 326 5.17 1.80 -32.15
N ALA A 327 6.36 1.24 -32.40
CA ALA A 327 7.62 1.87 -32.04
C ALA A 327 7.92 3.17 -32.81
N GLU A 328 7.40 3.31 -34.03
CA GLU A 328 7.44 4.56 -34.80
C GLU A 328 6.49 5.61 -34.21
N VAL A 329 5.22 5.25 -34.01
CA VAL A 329 4.20 6.15 -33.46
C VAL A 329 4.59 6.69 -32.08
N LEU A 330 5.00 5.81 -31.16
CA LEU A 330 5.43 6.21 -29.80
C LEU A 330 6.69 7.08 -29.78
N ARG A 331 7.46 7.12 -30.87
CA ARG A 331 8.67 7.93 -30.98
C ARG A 331 8.35 9.29 -31.58
N ASP A 332 7.69 9.29 -32.74
CA ASP A 332 7.70 10.43 -33.65
C ASP A 332 6.35 11.15 -33.73
N HIS A 333 5.24 10.52 -33.31
CA HIS A 333 3.91 11.13 -33.48
C HIS A 333 3.75 12.42 -32.65
N PRO A 334 3.37 13.55 -33.27
CA PRO A 334 3.38 14.86 -32.60
C PRO A 334 2.32 14.99 -31.50
N ASP A 335 1.17 14.35 -31.66
CA ASP A 335 0.07 14.46 -30.70
C ASP A 335 0.33 13.74 -29.37
N LEU A 336 1.27 12.79 -29.33
CA LEU A 336 1.45 11.94 -28.17
C LEU A 336 2.20 12.66 -27.05
N VAL A 337 1.66 12.53 -25.84
CA VAL A 337 2.30 12.96 -24.61
C VAL A 337 3.19 11.83 -24.05
N LEU A 338 2.71 10.60 -24.16
CA LEU A 338 3.47 9.39 -23.80
C LEU A 338 4.43 9.02 -24.93
N ARG A 339 5.65 8.64 -24.54
CA ARG A 339 6.71 8.19 -25.44
C ARG A 339 7.14 6.78 -25.10
N GLY A 340 7.82 6.11 -26.01
CA GLY A 340 8.29 4.73 -25.79
C GLY A 340 9.14 4.58 -24.51
N GLU A 341 9.86 5.63 -24.12
CA GLU A 341 10.65 5.68 -22.88
C GLU A 341 9.81 5.72 -21.59
N ASP A 342 8.56 6.17 -21.65
CA ASP A 342 7.66 6.19 -20.49
C ASP A 342 7.28 4.76 -20.06
N PHE A 343 7.35 3.79 -20.97
CA PHE A 343 6.98 2.39 -20.74
C PHE A 343 8.18 1.51 -20.38
N VAL A 344 8.05 0.70 -19.34
CA VAL A 344 9.05 -0.31 -18.97
C VAL A 344 8.98 -1.57 -19.84
N ARG A 345 7.83 -1.79 -20.49
CA ARG A 345 7.62 -2.92 -21.42
C ARG A 345 6.55 -2.57 -22.44
N VAL A 346 6.80 -2.85 -23.71
CA VAL A 346 5.81 -2.75 -24.78
C VAL A 346 5.63 -4.12 -25.42
N ARG A 347 4.43 -4.69 -25.32
CA ARG A 347 4.02 -5.91 -26.01
C ARG A 347 2.96 -5.56 -27.06
N ALA A 348 3.44 -5.34 -28.28
CA ALA A 348 2.61 -5.19 -29.47
C ALA A 348 2.80 -6.44 -30.34
N ASN A 349 1.81 -7.35 -30.32
CA ASN A 349 1.80 -8.59 -31.08
C ASN A 349 0.37 -9.13 -31.22
N TRP A 350 0.17 -10.23 -31.94
CA TRP A 350 -1.15 -10.82 -32.15
C TRP A 350 -1.51 -11.93 -31.14
N GLU A 351 -0.70 -12.11 -30.10
CA GLU A 351 -0.94 -13.10 -29.05
C GLU A 351 -2.09 -12.65 -28.11
N PRO A 352 -2.72 -13.59 -27.40
CA PRO A 352 -3.73 -13.28 -26.40
C PRO A 352 -3.21 -12.32 -25.30
N LYS A 353 -3.99 -11.28 -24.97
CA LYS A 353 -3.56 -10.23 -24.03
C LYS A 353 -3.38 -10.75 -22.60
N ASP A 354 -4.14 -11.75 -22.18
CA ASP A 354 -3.96 -12.46 -20.89
C ASP A 354 -2.56 -13.10 -20.78
N GLY A 355 -2.10 -13.78 -21.83
CA GLY A 355 -0.73 -14.30 -21.90
C GLY A 355 0.33 -13.20 -21.84
N ASN A 356 0.16 -12.14 -22.62
CA ASN A 356 1.05 -10.98 -22.62
C ASN A 356 1.15 -10.31 -21.23
N LEU A 357 0.03 -10.19 -20.51
CA LEU A 357 -0.01 -9.61 -19.17
C LEU A 357 0.76 -10.46 -18.15
N LEU A 358 0.60 -11.79 -18.20
CA LEU A 358 1.35 -12.70 -17.34
C LEU A 358 2.85 -12.66 -17.64
N GLU A 359 3.22 -12.54 -18.92
CA GLU A 359 4.61 -12.37 -19.34
C GLU A 359 5.19 -11.02 -18.85
N ILE A 360 4.42 -9.93 -18.95
CA ILE A 360 4.80 -8.62 -18.42
C ILE A 360 5.05 -8.73 -16.92
N ALA A 361 4.11 -9.29 -16.15
CA ALA A 361 4.27 -9.50 -14.71
C ALA A 361 5.53 -10.30 -14.38
N GLY A 362 5.75 -11.42 -15.08
CA GLY A 362 6.92 -12.28 -14.90
C GLY A 362 8.23 -11.56 -15.21
N SER A 363 8.28 -10.79 -16.30
CA SER A 363 9.46 -10.02 -16.71
C SER A 363 9.81 -8.89 -15.73
N LEU A 364 8.79 -8.33 -15.06
CA LEU A 364 8.95 -7.33 -14.01
C LEU A 364 9.12 -7.98 -12.62
N GLY A 365 9.10 -9.30 -12.49
CA GLY A 365 9.22 -9.97 -11.19
C GLY A 365 8.12 -9.59 -10.18
N ILE A 366 6.95 -9.17 -10.66
CA ILE A 366 5.78 -8.82 -9.85
C ILE A 366 4.69 -9.87 -10.01
N ALA A 367 3.79 -9.96 -9.01
CA ALA A 367 2.64 -10.86 -9.11
C ALA A 367 1.63 -10.32 -10.14
N PRO A 368 0.83 -11.18 -10.81
CA PRO A 368 -0.26 -10.73 -11.69
C PRO A 368 -1.24 -9.79 -10.98
N GLY A 369 -1.56 -10.06 -9.72
CA GLY A 369 -2.34 -9.14 -8.87
C GLY A 369 -1.64 -7.81 -8.53
N ALA A 370 -0.48 -7.49 -9.07
CA ALA A 370 0.09 -6.14 -9.01
C ALA A 370 -0.20 -5.33 -10.28
N LEU A 371 -0.86 -5.91 -11.27
CA LEU A 371 -1.24 -5.26 -12.53
C LEU A 371 -2.65 -4.67 -12.46
N VAL A 372 -2.81 -3.53 -13.13
CA VAL A 372 -4.09 -2.99 -13.60
C VAL A 372 -4.04 -2.98 -15.11
N PHE A 373 -5.09 -3.47 -15.77
CA PHE A 373 -5.19 -3.47 -17.22
C PHE A 373 -6.36 -2.60 -17.68
N ALA A 374 -6.06 -1.59 -18.50
CA ALA A 374 -7.04 -0.67 -19.06
C ALA A 374 -7.18 -0.90 -20.57
N ASP A 375 -8.40 -1.21 -21.00
CA ASP A 375 -8.70 -1.68 -22.37
C ASP A 375 -10.16 -1.35 -22.71
N ASP A 376 -10.41 -0.89 -23.94
CA ASP A 376 -11.73 -0.53 -24.44
C ASP A 376 -12.58 -1.75 -24.81
N SER A 377 -11.95 -2.83 -25.27
CA SER A 377 -12.59 -4.03 -25.79
C SER A 377 -13.20 -4.89 -24.68
N PRO A 378 -14.53 -5.02 -24.60
CA PRO A 378 -15.17 -5.91 -23.62
C PRO A 378 -14.78 -7.38 -23.81
N ALA A 379 -14.46 -7.79 -25.03
CA ALA A 379 -14.05 -9.15 -25.35
C ALA A 379 -12.66 -9.48 -24.78
N GLU A 380 -11.69 -8.56 -24.90
CA GLU A 380 -10.36 -8.72 -24.32
C GLU A 380 -10.43 -8.72 -22.80
N ARG A 381 -11.19 -7.79 -22.19
CA ARG A 381 -11.40 -7.76 -20.73
C ARG A 381 -12.04 -9.05 -20.22
N ALA A 382 -13.04 -9.59 -20.91
CA ALA A 382 -13.65 -10.86 -20.53
C ALA A 382 -12.67 -12.04 -20.59
N ARG A 383 -11.78 -12.05 -21.60
CA ARG A 383 -10.72 -13.06 -21.70
C ARG A 383 -9.71 -12.94 -20.56
N VAL A 384 -9.23 -11.72 -20.27
CA VAL A 384 -8.30 -11.48 -19.15
C VAL A 384 -8.93 -11.87 -17.82
N ARG A 385 -10.21 -11.55 -17.59
CA ARG A 385 -10.94 -11.96 -16.38
C ARG A 385 -10.94 -13.48 -16.17
N HIS A 386 -10.95 -14.26 -17.24
CA HIS A 386 -10.91 -15.72 -17.16
C HIS A 386 -9.48 -16.27 -17.03
N GLY A 387 -8.54 -15.75 -17.82
CA GLY A 387 -7.15 -16.25 -17.89
C GLY A 387 -6.23 -15.74 -16.78
N ALA A 388 -6.53 -14.57 -16.20
CA ALA A 388 -5.73 -13.91 -15.18
C ALA A 388 -6.63 -13.11 -14.20
N PRO A 389 -7.47 -13.79 -13.40
CA PRO A 389 -8.50 -13.16 -12.56
C PRO A 389 -7.96 -12.22 -11.47
N GLU A 390 -6.66 -12.30 -11.13
CA GLU A 390 -6.05 -11.43 -10.13
C GLU A 390 -5.78 -10.00 -10.66
N ILE A 391 -5.76 -9.82 -11.99
CA ILE A 391 -5.50 -8.53 -12.63
C ILE A 391 -6.74 -7.65 -12.51
N ALA A 392 -6.56 -6.43 -11.99
CA ALA A 392 -7.64 -5.45 -11.94
C ALA A 392 -7.93 -4.93 -13.37
N LEU A 393 -9.20 -4.84 -13.74
CA LEU A 393 -9.63 -4.41 -15.06
C LEU A 393 -10.28 -3.02 -14.97
N VAL A 394 -9.84 -2.10 -15.83
CA VAL A 394 -10.43 -0.77 -15.99
C VAL A 394 -11.15 -0.73 -17.34
N PRO A 395 -12.51 -0.69 -17.36
CA PRO A 395 -13.26 -0.69 -18.60
C PRO A 395 -13.22 0.69 -19.27
N LEU A 396 -12.49 0.80 -20.37
CA LEU A 396 -12.40 2.05 -21.14
C LEU A 396 -13.38 2.03 -22.32
N ASP A 397 -14.69 1.95 -22.08
CA ASP A 397 -15.69 1.94 -23.16
C ASP A 397 -15.59 3.12 -24.16
N ASP A 398 -16.50 3.13 -25.14
CA ASP A 398 -16.50 4.03 -26.30
C ASP A 398 -16.51 5.54 -25.99
N GLU A 399 -16.72 5.96 -24.72
CA GLU A 399 -16.67 7.35 -24.28
C GLU A 399 -15.31 7.74 -23.66
N PRO A 400 -14.35 8.25 -24.48
CA PRO A 400 -13.02 8.60 -24.01
C PRO A 400 -12.99 9.75 -23.01
N ALA A 401 -14.03 10.61 -22.97
CA ALA A 401 -14.10 11.68 -21.97
C ALA A 401 -14.18 11.13 -20.53
N LEU A 402 -14.59 9.87 -20.34
CA LEU A 402 -14.70 9.21 -19.04
C LEU A 402 -13.48 8.35 -18.69
N HIS A 403 -12.52 8.16 -19.59
CA HIS A 403 -11.35 7.30 -19.36
C HIS A 403 -10.54 7.72 -18.12
N VAL A 404 -10.34 9.03 -17.93
CA VAL A 404 -9.67 9.57 -16.75
C VAL A 404 -10.43 9.23 -15.47
N THR A 405 -11.73 9.49 -15.44
CA THR A 405 -12.58 9.19 -14.28
C THR A 405 -12.52 7.71 -13.92
N ARG A 406 -12.60 6.82 -14.91
CA ARG A 406 -12.58 5.37 -14.66
C ARG A 406 -11.23 4.85 -14.19
N LEU A 407 -10.13 5.37 -14.72
CA LEU A 407 -8.79 4.98 -14.27
C LEU A 407 -8.55 5.36 -12.81
N LEU A 408 -9.06 6.52 -12.37
CA LEU A 408 -8.83 7.04 -11.03
C LEU A 408 -9.86 6.56 -9.99
N ALA A 409 -11.04 6.10 -10.41
CA ALA A 409 -12.17 5.77 -9.53
C ALA A 409 -11.86 4.82 -8.37
N ASP A 410 -10.91 3.90 -8.56
CA ASP A 410 -10.59 2.83 -7.60
C ASP A 410 -9.24 3.03 -6.88
N GLY A 411 -8.53 4.14 -7.13
CA GLY A 411 -7.28 4.45 -6.42
C GLY A 411 -6.24 3.33 -6.47
N TRP A 412 -6.18 2.54 -7.55
CA TRP A 412 -5.44 1.26 -7.58
C TRP A 412 -3.97 1.38 -7.20
N PHE A 413 -3.38 2.57 -7.37
CA PHE A 413 -1.99 2.90 -7.11
C PHE A 413 -1.78 3.73 -5.84
N ASP A 414 -2.82 3.95 -5.05
CA ASP A 414 -2.75 4.76 -3.83
C ASP A 414 -1.74 4.18 -2.84
N CYS A 415 -1.01 5.10 -2.21
CA CYS A 415 -0.02 4.80 -1.19
C CYS A 415 -0.07 5.89 -0.11
N PRO A 416 0.00 5.55 1.19
CA PRO A 416 -0.03 6.55 2.26
C PRO A 416 1.10 7.58 2.15
N ARG A 417 2.26 7.17 1.62
CA ARG A 417 3.40 8.06 1.40
C ARG A 417 4.31 7.55 0.29
N LEU A 418 4.54 8.39 -0.71
CA LEU A 418 5.53 8.16 -1.74
C LEU A 418 6.94 8.37 -1.18
N THR A 419 7.86 7.47 -1.53
CA THR A 419 9.28 7.59 -1.19
C THR A 419 10.12 7.93 -2.43
N GLU A 420 11.32 8.48 -2.24
CA GLU A 420 12.24 8.74 -3.36
C GLU A 420 12.56 7.47 -4.17
N GLU A 421 12.58 6.31 -3.51
CA GLU A 421 12.74 5.03 -4.18
C GLU A 421 11.55 4.64 -5.05
N ASP A 422 10.34 5.01 -4.65
CA ASP A 422 9.16 4.79 -5.48
C ASP A 422 9.26 5.62 -6.78
N LEU A 423 9.73 6.87 -6.69
CA LEU A 423 9.97 7.73 -7.85
C LEU A 423 11.05 7.17 -8.79
N ASP A 424 12.11 6.58 -8.23
CA ASP A 424 13.20 5.97 -9.00
C ASP A 424 12.86 4.59 -9.58
N ARG A 425 11.70 4.01 -9.23
CA ARG A 425 11.34 2.64 -9.60
C ARG A 425 11.31 2.44 -11.11
N THR A 426 10.67 3.34 -11.85
CA THR A 426 10.60 3.27 -13.32
C THR A 426 12.00 3.23 -13.94
N ARG A 427 12.93 4.06 -13.43
CA ARG A 427 14.33 4.05 -13.86
C ARG A 427 15.01 2.72 -13.54
N GLN A 428 14.82 2.18 -12.33
CA GLN A 428 15.41 0.89 -11.93
C GLN A 428 14.98 -0.26 -12.85
N TYR A 429 13.69 -0.33 -13.20
CA TYR A 429 13.18 -1.36 -14.11
C TYR A 429 13.71 -1.24 -15.55
N ARG A 430 13.92 -0.01 -16.04
CA ARG A 430 14.59 0.19 -17.34
C ARG A 430 16.03 -0.34 -17.28
N LEU A 431 16.76 -0.03 -16.21
CA LEU A 431 18.10 -0.57 -16.01
C LEU A 431 18.09 -2.09 -15.88
N ASP A 432 17.05 -2.71 -15.31
CA ASP A 432 16.89 -4.17 -15.31
C ASP A 432 16.74 -4.74 -16.73
N GLY A 433 16.03 -4.06 -17.63
CA GLY A 433 16.01 -4.43 -19.05
C GLY A 433 17.40 -4.37 -19.71
N GLU A 434 18.23 -3.38 -19.35
CA GLU A 434 19.63 -3.32 -19.80
C GLU A 434 20.49 -4.43 -19.20
N ARG A 435 20.26 -4.80 -17.93
CA ARG A 435 20.92 -5.92 -17.26
C ARG A 435 20.56 -7.25 -17.93
N GLU A 436 19.32 -7.44 -18.37
CA GLU A 436 18.93 -8.66 -19.09
C GLU A 436 19.61 -8.74 -20.46
N ARG A 437 19.68 -7.63 -21.21
CA ARG A 437 20.48 -7.56 -22.45
C ARG A 437 21.96 -7.82 -22.21
N LEU A 438 22.50 -7.37 -21.07
CA LEU A 438 23.86 -7.69 -20.66
C LEU A 438 24.02 -9.19 -20.38
N ARG A 439 23.06 -9.80 -19.68
CA ARG A 439 23.05 -11.24 -19.37
C ARG A 439 23.04 -12.09 -20.63
N GLU A 440 22.20 -11.74 -21.62
CA GLU A 440 22.15 -12.39 -22.94
C GLU A 440 23.50 -12.33 -23.67
N ARG A 441 24.26 -11.23 -23.50
CA ARG A 441 25.57 -11.02 -24.15
C ARG A 441 26.74 -11.63 -23.38
N ALA A 442 26.64 -11.76 -22.06
CA ALA A 442 27.75 -12.11 -21.17
C ALA A 442 28.16 -13.60 -21.19
N GLY A 443 27.53 -14.43 -22.04
CA GLY A 443 27.97 -15.81 -22.29
C GLY A 443 27.82 -16.75 -21.08
N GLY A 444 26.95 -16.41 -20.12
CA GLY A 444 26.64 -17.23 -18.94
C GLY A 444 26.65 -16.43 -17.62
N GLU A 445 26.11 -17.04 -16.56
CA GLU A 445 25.83 -16.37 -15.28
C GLU A 445 27.10 -15.81 -14.59
N ALA A 446 28.20 -16.56 -14.60
CA ALA A 446 29.46 -16.11 -14.00
C ALA A 446 30.10 -14.94 -14.77
N GLY A 447 29.88 -14.86 -16.09
CA GLY A 447 30.32 -13.72 -16.91
C GLY A 447 29.51 -12.48 -16.58
N PHE A 448 28.19 -12.62 -16.55
CA PHE A 448 27.24 -11.56 -16.21
C PHE A 448 27.54 -10.94 -14.84
N LEU A 449 27.67 -11.76 -13.78
CA LEU A 449 27.89 -11.28 -12.42
C LEU A 449 29.21 -10.49 -12.27
N ARG A 450 30.28 -10.91 -12.98
CA ARG A 450 31.56 -10.17 -12.99
C ARG A 450 31.46 -8.83 -13.70
N GLU A 451 30.74 -8.77 -14.83
CA GLU A 451 30.55 -7.52 -15.57
C GLU A 451 29.61 -6.55 -14.85
N LEU A 452 28.67 -7.07 -14.06
CA LEU A 452 27.71 -6.28 -13.29
C LEU A 452 28.38 -5.45 -12.19
N ARG A 453 29.50 -5.93 -11.62
CA ARG A 453 30.27 -5.25 -10.55
C ARG A 453 29.41 -4.87 -9.35
N VAL A 454 28.91 -5.87 -8.63
CA VAL A 454 27.97 -5.66 -7.53
C VAL A 454 28.70 -5.15 -6.28
N GLY A 455 28.29 -3.99 -5.79
CA GLY A 455 28.67 -3.46 -4.48
C GLY A 455 27.59 -3.74 -3.45
N VAL A 456 27.99 -4.19 -2.25
CA VAL A 456 27.10 -4.39 -1.09
C VAL A 456 27.64 -3.59 0.09
N GLU A 457 26.78 -2.81 0.72
CA GLU A 457 27.04 -2.13 1.98
C GLU A 457 26.09 -2.69 3.02
N LEU A 458 26.62 -3.12 4.16
CA LEU A 458 25.83 -3.63 5.28
C LEU A 458 26.18 -2.78 6.51
N ALA A 459 25.22 -1.98 6.98
CA ALA A 459 25.43 -1.05 8.09
C ALA A 459 24.14 -0.88 8.91
N PRO A 460 24.20 -0.32 10.13
CA PRO A 460 22.99 0.03 10.88
C PRO A 460 22.06 0.96 10.08
N ALA A 461 20.76 0.80 10.28
CA ALA A 461 19.78 1.70 9.69
C ALA A 461 19.81 3.07 10.42
N GLY A 462 19.94 4.16 9.67
CA GLY A 462 19.79 5.51 10.22
C GLY A 462 18.32 5.85 10.49
N ARG A 463 18.04 6.79 11.40
CA ARG A 463 16.65 7.26 11.69
C ARG A 463 15.86 7.64 10.43
N HIS A 464 16.52 8.27 9.46
CA HIS A 464 15.90 8.68 8.19
C HIS A 464 15.48 7.51 7.30
N GLU A 465 15.94 6.29 7.57
CA GLU A 465 15.63 5.09 6.79
C GLU A 465 14.53 4.23 7.42
N TYR A 466 14.04 4.57 8.62
CA TYR A 466 13.14 3.69 9.35
C TYR A 466 11.83 3.41 8.60
N GLU A 467 11.26 4.44 7.98
CA GLU A 467 10.07 4.31 7.12
C GLU A 467 10.32 3.38 5.92
N ARG A 468 11.49 3.54 5.28
CA ARG A 468 11.87 2.75 4.10
C ARG A 468 12.11 1.29 4.46
N PHE A 469 12.76 1.06 5.59
CA PHE A 469 12.97 -0.29 6.12
C PHE A 469 11.63 -0.93 6.48
N ALA A 470 10.73 -0.22 7.16
CA ALA A 470 9.38 -0.71 7.46
C ALA A 470 8.64 -1.12 6.17
N GLN A 471 8.63 -0.27 5.14
CA GLN A 471 8.06 -0.60 3.83
C GLN A 471 8.72 -1.83 3.19
N LEU A 472 10.05 -1.97 3.26
CA LEU A 472 10.75 -3.16 2.76
C LEU A 472 10.24 -4.43 3.45
N THR A 473 10.07 -4.41 4.78
CA THR A 473 9.56 -5.57 5.53
C THR A 473 8.13 -5.92 5.14
N GLN A 474 7.29 -4.92 4.86
CA GLN A 474 5.89 -5.11 4.47
C GLN A 474 5.75 -5.63 3.03
N ARG A 475 6.58 -5.13 2.11
CA ARG A 475 6.52 -5.47 0.67
C ARG A 475 7.24 -6.78 0.33
N THR A 476 8.18 -7.23 1.16
CA THR A 476 8.98 -8.44 0.91
C THR A 476 8.24 -9.67 1.40
N ASN A 477 7.79 -10.50 0.45
CA ASN A 477 7.05 -11.74 0.74
C ASN A 477 7.86 -13.01 0.44
N GLN A 478 8.68 -13.03 -0.61
CA GLN A 478 9.39 -14.24 -1.04
C GLN A 478 10.63 -14.51 -0.20
N PHE A 479 11.42 -13.46 0.08
CA PHE A 479 12.58 -13.53 0.96
C PHE A 479 12.32 -12.83 2.28
N ASN A 480 11.28 -13.28 2.98
CA ASN A 480 11.02 -12.93 4.37
C ASN A 480 11.01 -14.26 5.15
N VAL A 481 12.14 -14.60 5.74
CA VAL A 481 12.40 -15.98 6.22
C VAL A 481 11.59 -16.35 7.46
N ALA A 482 11.13 -15.36 8.23
CA ALA A 482 10.31 -15.59 9.43
C ALA A 482 8.91 -14.95 9.37
N GLY A 483 8.53 -14.34 8.24
CA GLY A 483 7.24 -13.68 8.06
C GLY A 483 7.04 -12.40 8.88
N LEU A 484 8.08 -11.88 9.54
CA LEU A 484 7.99 -10.72 10.42
C LEU A 484 7.86 -9.43 9.58
N ARG A 485 6.99 -8.51 10.01
CA ARG A 485 6.78 -7.19 9.40
C ARG A 485 6.86 -6.15 10.51
N LEU A 486 7.58 -5.07 10.24
CA LEU A 486 7.82 -4.00 11.22
C LEU A 486 7.19 -2.70 10.74
N THR A 487 6.63 -1.94 11.68
CA THR A 487 6.32 -0.52 11.50
C THR A 487 7.56 0.34 11.79
N ALA A 488 7.55 1.61 11.38
CA ALA A 488 8.65 2.53 11.68
C ALA A 488 8.85 2.70 13.20
N ALA A 489 7.76 2.79 13.96
CA ALA A 489 7.80 2.88 15.42
C ALA A 489 8.40 1.62 16.07
N GLN A 490 8.03 0.43 15.60
CA GLN A 490 8.63 -0.83 16.08
C GLN A 490 10.12 -0.90 15.76
N LEU A 491 10.52 -0.45 14.57
CA LEU A 491 11.93 -0.41 14.18
C LEU A 491 12.74 0.57 15.05
N GLU A 492 12.19 1.73 15.38
CA GLU A 492 12.83 2.69 16.28
C GLU A 492 13.10 2.06 17.65
N LEU A 493 12.12 1.36 18.22
CA LEU A 493 12.29 0.62 19.48
C LEU A 493 13.35 -0.47 19.36
N ARG A 494 13.40 -1.19 18.23
CA ARG A 494 14.42 -2.23 17.97
C ARG A 494 15.81 -1.64 17.80
N CYS A 495 15.97 -0.48 17.19
CA CYS A 495 17.26 0.19 17.07
C CYS A 495 17.74 0.80 18.40
N ALA A 496 16.83 1.10 19.33
CA ALA A 496 17.17 1.61 20.66
C ALA A 496 17.60 0.53 21.67
N ASP A 497 17.26 -0.75 21.43
CA ASP A 497 17.66 -1.86 22.30
C ASP A 497 19.13 -2.27 22.04
N PRO A 498 20.03 -2.16 23.04
CA PRO A 498 21.45 -2.49 22.88
C PRO A 498 21.71 -3.98 22.59
N ARG A 499 20.75 -4.87 22.87
CA ARG A 499 20.84 -6.29 22.51
C ARG A 499 20.37 -6.57 21.10
N SER A 500 19.76 -5.61 20.41
CA SER A 500 19.20 -5.79 19.08
C SER A 500 20.26 -5.52 18.01
N LEU A 501 20.23 -6.31 16.93
CA LEU A 501 21.02 -6.12 15.73
C LEU A 501 20.06 -5.78 14.59
N VAL A 502 20.14 -4.55 14.09
CA VAL A 502 19.34 -4.07 12.95
C VAL A 502 20.29 -3.58 11.88
N LEU A 503 20.43 -4.34 10.79
CA LEU A 503 21.31 -3.99 9.67
C LEU A 503 20.49 -3.77 8.41
N ALA A 504 20.82 -2.70 7.70
CA ALA A 504 20.34 -2.34 6.38
C ALA A 504 21.36 -2.78 5.33
N ALA A 505 20.89 -3.51 4.32
CA ALA A 505 21.70 -3.92 3.16
C ALA A 505 21.40 -2.99 1.98
N ARG A 506 22.38 -2.18 1.60
CA ARG A 506 22.33 -1.30 0.43
C ARG A 506 23.19 -1.87 -0.68
N THR A 507 22.76 -1.72 -1.93
CA THR A 507 23.52 -2.27 -3.06
C THR A 507 23.66 -1.30 -4.21
N SER A 508 24.69 -1.51 -5.01
CA SER A 508 24.95 -0.80 -6.26
C SER A 508 25.51 -1.77 -7.30
N ASP A 509 25.40 -1.40 -8.57
CA ASP A 509 26.05 -2.08 -9.68
C ASP A 509 26.52 -1.06 -10.72
N ARG A 510 27.09 -1.54 -11.83
CA ARG A 510 27.58 -0.68 -12.93
C ARG A 510 26.54 0.32 -13.44
N PHE A 511 25.24 0.03 -13.31
CA PHE A 511 24.16 0.88 -13.81
C PHE A 511 23.67 1.89 -12.77
N GLY A 512 24.10 1.77 -11.51
CA GLY A 512 23.86 2.75 -10.45
C GLY A 512 23.58 2.13 -9.08
N SER A 513 23.15 2.98 -8.14
CA SER A 513 22.68 2.53 -6.83
C SER A 513 21.31 1.87 -6.94
N ASN A 514 21.16 0.72 -6.30
CA ASN A 514 19.89 0.02 -6.11
C ASN A 514 19.25 0.34 -4.74
N GLY A 515 19.91 1.18 -3.92
CA GLY A 515 19.43 1.63 -2.62
C GLY A 515 19.31 0.52 -1.57
N LEU A 516 18.40 0.71 -0.61
CA LEU A 516 18.07 -0.31 0.41
C LEU A 516 17.35 -1.48 -0.26
N VAL A 517 17.98 -2.65 -0.27
CA VAL A 517 17.44 -3.84 -0.93
C VAL A 517 17.24 -5.00 0.03
N GLY A 518 17.78 -4.92 1.25
CA GLY A 518 17.66 -5.97 2.23
C GLY A 518 17.86 -5.48 3.65
N ALA A 519 17.59 -6.37 4.58
CA ALA A 519 17.73 -6.12 6.00
C ALA A 519 17.98 -7.41 6.78
N VAL A 520 18.70 -7.30 7.90
CA VAL A 520 18.91 -8.38 8.87
C VAL A 520 18.46 -7.89 10.23
N LEU A 521 17.61 -8.66 10.89
CA LEU A 521 17.20 -8.46 12.27
C LEU A 521 17.70 -9.63 13.12
N GLY A 522 18.38 -9.31 14.21
CA GLY A 522 18.76 -10.29 15.21
C GLY A 522 18.78 -9.71 16.61
N ARG A 523 19.09 -10.57 17.58
CA ARG A 523 19.23 -10.23 18.99
C ARG A 523 20.40 -11.02 19.59
N TRP A 524 21.20 -10.34 20.38
CA TRP A 524 22.24 -10.92 21.22
C TRP A 524 21.64 -11.52 22.49
N ASP A 525 21.99 -12.76 22.79
CA ASP A 525 21.64 -13.48 24.00
C ASP A 525 22.86 -14.25 24.55
N GLY A 526 22.72 -14.90 25.71
CA GLY A 526 23.82 -15.55 26.43
C GLY A 526 24.54 -16.68 25.68
N ASP A 527 23.91 -17.26 24.64
CA ASP A 527 24.44 -18.34 23.81
C ASP A 527 24.85 -17.88 22.39
N GLY A 528 24.78 -16.58 22.09
CA GLY A 528 25.24 -15.99 20.83
C GLY A 528 24.24 -15.05 20.16
N LEU A 529 24.34 -14.92 18.84
CA LEU A 529 23.45 -14.09 18.03
C LEU A 529 22.27 -14.94 17.53
N HIS A 530 21.05 -14.46 17.75
CA HIS A 530 19.81 -15.04 17.23
C HIS A 530 19.24 -14.17 16.11
N LEU A 531 19.26 -14.66 14.88
CA LEU A 531 18.63 -14.01 13.75
C LEU A 531 17.12 -14.24 13.81
N GLU A 532 16.39 -13.15 14.03
CA GLU A 532 14.93 -13.15 14.06
C GLU A 532 14.36 -13.15 12.64
N ASN A 533 14.97 -12.40 11.72
CA ASN A 533 14.53 -12.36 10.32
C ASN A 533 15.60 -11.81 9.36
N VAL A 534 15.42 -12.12 8.08
CA VAL A 534 16.17 -11.57 6.95
C VAL A 534 15.17 -11.22 5.85
N TRP A 535 15.28 -9.99 5.34
CA TRP A 535 14.51 -9.50 4.20
C TRP A 535 15.43 -9.22 3.02
N LEU A 536 15.05 -9.67 1.83
CA LEU A 536 15.68 -9.27 0.57
C LEU A 536 14.65 -9.03 -0.52
N SER A 537 14.79 -7.90 -1.21
CA SER A 537 13.95 -7.52 -2.34
C SER A 537 14.23 -8.42 -3.55
N CYS A 538 13.17 -8.80 -4.27
CA CYS A 538 13.24 -9.71 -5.42
C CYS A 538 14.10 -9.19 -6.59
N ARG A 539 14.35 -7.88 -6.69
CA ARG A 539 15.12 -7.25 -7.79
C ARG A 539 16.62 -7.52 -7.75
N VAL A 540 17.15 -7.96 -6.61
CA VAL A 540 18.57 -8.32 -6.42
C VAL A 540 18.78 -9.81 -6.10
N PHE A 541 17.69 -10.59 -6.16
CA PHE A 541 17.71 -12.00 -5.82
C PHE A 541 18.62 -12.79 -6.78
N SER A 542 19.31 -13.82 -6.26
CA SER A 542 20.21 -14.70 -7.03
C SER A 542 21.47 -14.03 -7.59
N ARG A 543 22.00 -13.01 -6.90
CA ARG A 543 23.30 -12.40 -7.20
C ARG A 543 24.36 -12.70 -6.14
N GLY A 544 24.07 -13.57 -5.16
CA GLY A 544 24.97 -13.89 -4.05
C GLY A 544 25.00 -12.84 -2.94
N ILE A 545 24.10 -11.84 -2.97
CA ILE A 545 24.02 -10.76 -1.98
C ILE A 545 23.56 -11.32 -0.63
N GLU A 546 22.61 -12.25 -0.65
CA GLU A 546 22.14 -13.00 0.52
C GLU A 546 23.29 -13.72 1.25
N GLN A 547 24.17 -14.35 0.48
CA GLN A 547 25.36 -15.02 0.99
C GLN A 547 26.36 -14.01 1.54
N ALA A 548 26.63 -12.92 0.81
CA ALA A 548 27.56 -11.88 1.27
C ALA A 548 27.10 -11.23 2.58
N CYS A 549 25.82 -10.88 2.69
CA CYS A 549 25.25 -10.30 3.90
C CYS A 549 25.38 -11.26 5.09
N LEU A 550 25.01 -12.54 4.93
CA LEU A 550 25.07 -13.47 6.05
C LEU A 550 26.52 -13.84 6.41
N ALA A 551 27.41 -13.98 5.43
CA ALA A 551 28.84 -14.16 5.67
C ALA A 551 29.43 -13.02 6.50
N ALA A 552 29.07 -11.77 6.19
CA ALA A 552 29.47 -10.60 6.96
C ALA A 552 28.93 -10.63 8.39
N VAL A 553 27.66 -11.01 8.59
CA VAL A 553 27.04 -11.16 9.91
C VAL A 553 27.72 -12.26 10.73
N LEU A 554 28.02 -13.41 10.14
CA LEU A 554 28.73 -14.51 10.82
C LEU A 554 30.17 -14.11 11.19
N ALA A 555 30.86 -13.38 10.31
CA ALA A 555 32.20 -12.87 10.59
C ALA A 555 32.19 -11.87 11.76
N GLU A 556 31.19 -10.99 11.81
CA GLU A 556 30.98 -10.05 12.93
C GLU A 556 30.57 -10.77 14.22
N ALA A 557 29.74 -11.80 14.13
CA ALA A 557 29.40 -12.59 15.31
C ALA A 557 30.63 -13.28 15.91
N ARG A 558 31.52 -13.78 15.04
CA ARG A 558 32.78 -14.43 15.45
C ARG A 558 33.78 -13.42 16.00
N SER A 559 33.87 -12.22 15.44
CA SER A 559 34.77 -11.16 15.94
C SER A 559 34.42 -10.72 17.37
N ARG A 560 33.15 -10.85 17.75
CA ARG A 560 32.62 -10.59 19.11
C ARG A 560 32.70 -11.78 20.06
N GLY A 561 33.29 -12.90 19.62
CA GLY A 561 33.50 -14.07 20.46
C GLY A 561 32.29 -14.97 20.65
N ALA A 562 31.24 -14.84 19.82
CA ALA A 562 30.13 -15.79 19.85
C ALA A 562 30.59 -17.19 19.44
N ALA A 563 30.07 -18.23 20.10
CA ALA A 563 30.34 -19.61 19.74
C ALA A 563 29.48 -20.07 18.54
N ALA A 564 28.28 -19.51 18.39
CA ALA A 564 27.33 -19.87 17.35
C ALA A 564 26.41 -18.71 16.97
N VAL A 565 25.77 -18.84 15.80
CA VAL A 565 24.62 -18.04 15.40
C VAL A 565 23.41 -18.96 15.22
N HIS A 566 22.30 -18.59 15.84
CA HIS A 566 21.01 -19.24 15.69
C HIS A 566 20.14 -18.46 14.73
N ALA A 567 19.29 -19.13 13.96
CA ALA A 567 18.43 -18.44 13.00
C ALA A 567 17.07 -19.10 12.88
N TRP A 568 16.02 -18.27 12.92
CA TRP A 568 14.65 -18.72 12.76
C TRP A 568 14.21 -18.73 11.29
N TYR A 569 13.49 -19.78 10.92
CA TYR A 569 12.68 -19.84 9.71
C TYR A 569 11.23 -20.17 10.07
N ARG A 570 10.27 -19.42 9.55
CA ARG A 570 8.83 -19.71 9.70
C ARG A 570 8.21 -19.90 8.32
N PRO A 571 7.69 -21.09 7.99
CA PRO A 571 7.02 -21.31 6.72
C PRO A 571 5.82 -20.37 6.55
N THR A 572 5.70 -19.79 5.36
CA THR A 572 4.52 -19.04 4.90
C THR A 572 4.16 -19.51 3.48
N PRO A 573 2.95 -19.23 2.98
CA PRO A 573 2.57 -19.58 1.60
C PRO A 573 3.51 -18.99 0.54
N LYS A 574 4.24 -17.90 0.86
CA LYS A 574 5.02 -17.13 -0.11
C LYS A 574 6.54 -17.30 0.01
N ASN A 575 7.07 -17.84 1.12
CA ASN A 575 8.53 -17.95 1.36
C ASN A 575 9.13 -19.34 1.17
N ALA A 576 8.39 -20.31 0.63
CA ALA A 576 8.85 -21.69 0.45
C ALA A 576 10.20 -21.80 -0.31
N ARG A 577 10.49 -20.87 -1.22
CA ARG A 577 11.75 -20.81 -1.98
C ARG A 577 12.98 -20.54 -1.13
N THR A 578 12.84 -19.98 0.07
CA THR A 578 13.97 -19.60 0.92
C THR A 578 14.26 -20.59 2.04
N ARG A 579 13.51 -21.69 2.14
CA ARG A 579 13.74 -22.75 3.14
C ARG A 579 15.17 -23.31 3.10
N GLY A 580 15.77 -23.40 1.91
CA GLY A 580 17.14 -23.91 1.73
C GLY A 580 18.24 -22.88 2.01
N PHE A 581 17.89 -21.63 2.32
CA PHE A 581 18.85 -20.53 2.47
C PHE A 581 19.87 -20.78 3.59
N TYR A 582 19.42 -20.99 4.83
CA TYR A 582 20.34 -21.23 5.95
C TYR A 582 21.18 -22.51 5.76
N PRO A 583 20.60 -23.67 5.37
CA PRO A 583 21.40 -24.86 5.07
C PRO A 583 22.49 -24.64 4.02
N SER A 584 22.21 -23.85 2.97
CA SER A 584 23.19 -23.55 1.92
C SER A 584 24.43 -22.79 2.42
N LEU A 585 24.33 -22.18 3.61
CA LEU A 585 25.38 -21.39 4.24
C LEU A 585 25.99 -22.07 5.46
N GLY A 586 25.82 -23.39 5.60
CA GLY A 586 26.48 -24.17 6.66
C GLY A 586 25.70 -24.24 7.98
N PHE A 587 24.46 -23.76 8.03
CA PHE A 587 23.62 -23.96 9.21
C PHE A 587 23.07 -25.39 9.28
N ALA A 588 23.15 -26.00 10.46
CA ALA A 588 22.50 -27.27 10.77
C ALA A 588 21.14 -27.05 11.44
N THR A 589 20.17 -27.93 11.16
CA THR A 589 18.88 -27.92 11.86
C THR A 589 19.08 -28.39 13.31
N VAL A 590 18.58 -27.61 14.26
CA VAL A 590 18.56 -27.95 15.69
C VAL A 590 17.17 -28.42 16.12
N GLU A 591 16.13 -27.72 15.66
CA GLU A 591 14.75 -28.00 16.01
C GLU A 591 13.87 -27.81 14.76
N GLU A 592 12.95 -28.73 14.53
CA GLU A 592 12.00 -28.65 13.42
C GLU A 592 10.58 -28.92 13.91
N HIS A 593 9.71 -27.92 13.75
CA HIS A 593 8.29 -27.98 14.00
C HIS A 593 7.53 -27.61 12.72
N PRO A 594 6.24 -27.97 12.61
CA PRO A 594 5.41 -27.60 11.46
C PRO A 594 5.42 -26.08 11.17
N ASP A 595 5.46 -25.26 12.23
CA ASP A 595 5.30 -23.81 12.13
C ASP A 595 6.62 -23.02 12.18
N ARG A 596 7.73 -23.67 12.54
CA ARG A 596 9.05 -23.02 12.65
C ARG A 596 10.21 -24.02 12.62
N VAL A 597 11.35 -23.58 12.12
CA VAL A 597 12.62 -24.32 12.13
C VAL A 597 13.69 -23.44 12.77
N LEU A 598 14.48 -24.02 13.69
CA LEU A 598 15.64 -23.38 14.28
C LEU A 598 16.91 -23.97 13.67
N PHE A 599 17.74 -23.09 13.12
CA PHE A 599 19.03 -23.40 12.54
C PHE A 599 20.17 -22.91 13.44
N ARG A 600 21.31 -23.60 13.45
CA ARG A 600 22.55 -23.20 14.14
C ARG A 600 23.75 -23.29 13.21
N HIS A 601 24.54 -22.22 13.16
CA HIS A 601 25.86 -22.21 12.53
C HIS A 601 26.93 -22.15 13.62
N ASP A 602 27.88 -23.09 13.58
CA ASP A 602 29.02 -23.08 14.49
C ASP A 602 30.10 -22.11 13.98
N LEU A 603 30.55 -21.17 14.81
CA LEU A 603 31.53 -20.16 14.41
C LEU A 603 32.98 -20.61 14.59
N GLY A 604 33.21 -21.78 15.21
CA GLY A 604 34.53 -22.41 15.30
C GLY A 604 34.98 -23.07 13.99
N GLY A 605 34.07 -23.24 13.03
CA GLY A 605 34.32 -23.80 11.71
C GLY A 605 34.70 -22.77 10.63
N GLU A 606 34.72 -23.24 9.39
CA GLU A 606 34.89 -22.40 8.20
C GLU A 606 33.63 -21.56 7.97
N LEU A 607 33.80 -20.28 7.66
CA LEU A 607 32.69 -19.38 7.35
C LEU A 607 32.40 -19.40 5.85
N PRO A 608 31.14 -19.21 5.42
CA PRO A 608 30.83 -19.05 4.01
C PRO A 608 31.61 -17.87 3.41
N GLU A 609 32.20 -18.09 2.24
CA GLU A 609 32.94 -17.04 1.53
C GLU A 609 31.99 -16.00 0.93
N ILE A 610 32.45 -14.75 0.86
CA ILE A 610 31.78 -13.71 0.07
C ILE A 610 32.05 -14.00 -1.41
N PRO A 611 31.02 -14.08 -2.27
CA PRO A 611 31.21 -14.36 -3.70
C PRO A 611 32.16 -13.37 -4.36
N ALA A 612 33.09 -13.87 -5.19
CA ALA A 612 34.19 -13.08 -5.75
C ALA A 612 33.76 -11.89 -6.64
N HIS A 613 32.53 -11.89 -7.16
CA HIS A 613 31.98 -10.79 -7.95
C HIS A 613 31.31 -9.70 -7.11
N ILE A 614 31.30 -9.84 -5.77
CA ILE A 614 30.74 -8.87 -4.82
C ILE A 614 31.86 -8.13 -4.11
N SER A 615 31.81 -6.79 -4.15
CA SER A 615 32.63 -5.94 -3.28
C SER A 615 31.83 -5.49 -2.07
N MET A 616 32.24 -5.91 -0.88
CA MET A 616 31.73 -5.40 0.38
C MET A 616 32.34 -4.04 0.68
N THR A 617 31.51 -3.02 0.90
CA THR A 617 31.94 -1.71 1.39
C THR A 617 31.55 -1.64 2.86
N SER A 618 32.53 -1.62 3.75
CA SER A 618 32.26 -1.34 5.16
C SER A 618 31.93 0.14 5.30
N GLY A 619 30.65 0.49 5.32
CA GLY A 619 30.23 1.68 6.07
C GLY A 619 30.78 1.51 7.49
N GLU A 620 31.30 2.60 8.07
CA GLU A 620 31.97 2.64 9.37
C GLU A 620 31.49 1.50 10.29
N THR A 621 32.42 0.59 10.62
CA THR A 621 32.29 -0.54 11.57
C THR A 621 30.96 -0.56 12.31
N VAL A 622 30.19 -1.66 12.16
CA VAL A 622 29.05 -2.00 13.06
C VAL A 622 29.45 -1.53 14.46
N PRO A 623 28.80 -0.48 15.03
CA PRO A 623 29.38 0.15 16.20
C PRO A 623 29.50 -0.89 17.30
N SER A 624 30.61 -0.83 18.04
CA SER A 624 30.86 -1.66 19.22
C SER A 624 29.84 -1.26 20.29
N PHE A 625 28.62 -1.75 20.17
CA PHE A 625 27.62 -1.60 21.22
C PHE A 625 27.92 -2.65 22.29
N VAL A 626 28.05 -2.15 23.52
CA VAL A 626 28.46 -2.83 24.75
C VAL A 626 29.99 -3.00 24.90
N ARG A 627 30.66 -1.92 25.33
CA ARG A 627 31.78 -2.08 26.27
C ARG A 627 31.16 -2.27 27.65
N ASP A 628 31.45 -3.41 28.24
CA ASP A 628 31.16 -3.76 29.63
C ASP A 628 31.58 -2.61 30.54
N THR A 629 30.63 -1.95 31.21
CA THR A 629 30.92 -1.13 32.38
C THR A 629 30.95 -2.06 33.59
N SER A 630 31.99 -2.89 33.66
CA SER A 630 32.29 -3.72 34.82
C SER A 630 33.76 -3.58 35.21
N GLU A 631 34.21 -2.36 35.47
CA GLU A 631 35.46 -2.13 36.19
C GLU A 631 35.42 -0.73 36.83
N GLY A 632 35.37 -0.68 38.16
CA GLY A 632 35.69 0.53 38.94
C GLY A 632 34.64 1.05 39.91
N SER A 633 34.23 0.25 40.92
CA SER A 633 33.91 0.85 42.23
C SER A 633 34.21 -0.12 43.38
N GLU A 634 35.50 -0.33 43.64
CA GLU A 634 35.96 -0.66 44.98
C GLU A 634 36.86 0.46 45.48
N SER A 635 36.64 0.82 46.75
CA SER A 635 37.47 1.65 47.63
C SER A 635 37.62 3.15 47.31
N GLU A 636 36.91 4.00 48.06
CA GLU A 636 37.60 4.90 49.00
C GLU A 636 36.66 5.40 50.12
N GLU A 637 37.02 4.98 51.33
CA GLU A 637 36.55 5.46 52.63
C GLU A 637 37.26 6.78 52.99
N ALA A 638 36.59 7.59 53.82
CA ALA A 638 37.14 8.63 54.69
C ALA A 638 37.61 9.98 54.09
N ARG A 639 36.74 11.00 54.18
CA ARG A 639 36.81 12.08 55.19
C ARG A 639 35.70 13.11 55.06
#